data_AF-A0A948Q9M3-F1
#
_entry.id   AF-A0A948Q9M3-F1
#
_cell.length_a   1.000
_cell.length_b   1.000
_cell.length_c   1.000
_cell.angle_alpha   90.00
_cell.angle_beta   90.00
_cell.angle_gamma   90.00
#
_symmetry.space_group_name_H-M   'P 1'
#
loop_
_entity.id
_entity.type
_entity.pdbx_description
1 polymer ?
#
loop_
_entity_poly.entity_id
_entity_poly.type
_entity_poly.pdbx_seq_one_letter_code
_entity_poly.pdbx_strand_id
1 'polypeptide(L)'
;MGLIRISKLTRRFKRFFIVFCIVFLFFSSAVLAAVYFFNIPSAVAIRAIPEPIRKSGDSFIKFVQDLKYFGYRFGSDRIGGYKLVIKPSDYSKLNNSLPAPTGSSVLTKEYKEYVPAKMTIGKTTYKVEVGYRGETSTHWLWPKKSWRIKFIEPHAYNGMHTMDLIVPHDRGYSMEMFNNYRAKKLGLKVPYSDFVNLEVNGKNNGVYFLVSHWDKETIERMELGSDTNFYGERSINEPIFEDIKYWQKYLSNSEYSEDDYSDLEYLISLVRDSSQEEFEKKIFSIIDKNNFFNWWVHQVLSGSNHQDWAHNTRLYFDKSLGKFIFLPWDLEGALLNEGLFAKYNPLISRIIKNNEWRAEMMQTLWRYVKDEKNLKDDLAYIDDLNERIKISFYKDRLKEFNNSYVDSQMALYRNIIEKNFYYIKDTIKNPDVRARVYENYSPSIPLMIDIEVKTPASVILKQIKIENLSDMRVYLDVNNNILDAQDSYIGYLDKTGTLDAGQMMFSEVDAKAELRGNYDTIEITPKHYNLFFVGNYKNISAQEKIILNIENGVTKDTVRINYDYFDQQIHRNRDKMNLGIDEFVRQNSFFVKTGKNEITLNSAFIYKDIIIPPGLKVIIAPGSNIFLAKDASIISYSSILAEGSAVGKINFKPLIPGEPWGSLAVISAPKSIFKYVYFTGGKDESNMGLFASGMLSLYGTDAEITNSEFSLACGDDALNIKNAKAEVNNSLFYKNSFDAIDFDFVKKGKVEGNQFIENGNDGIDISGSYVDIKNNIIKKSGDKCISVGEKSYPLISGNTLDGCEMGIGTKDLSEPIIIDNIIINNKVGISAYLKKEIFGGAFPKVGNNTFTNNEKDTEIDELSKIIEYKQQL
;
A
#
# COMPACT_ATOMS: atom_id res chain seq x y z
N MET A 1 64.40 -4.87 64.05
CA MET A 1 63.17 -5.72 64.06
C MET A 1 61.97 -5.10 63.30
N GLY A 2 62.15 -4.24 62.27
CA GLY A 2 61.02 -3.54 61.61
C GLY A 2 60.54 -4.09 60.24
N LEU A 3 61.37 -4.83 59.51
CA LEU A 3 61.09 -5.21 58.10
C LEU A 3 60.32 -6.52 57.91
N ILE A 4 60.13 -7.33 58.97
CA ILE A 4 59.42 -8.62 58.89
C ILE A 4 57.89 -8.46 59.07
N ARG A 5 57.41 -7.27 59.51
CA ARG A 5 55.97 -7.01 59.70
C ARG A 5 55.21 -6.60 58.42
N ILE A 6 55.87 -6.00 57.42
CA ILE A 6 55.19 -5.48 56.21
C ILE A 6 54.89 -6.59 55.18
N SER A 7 55.74 -7.62 55.05
CA SER A 7 55.51 -8.74 54.11
C SER A 7 54.42 -9.72 54.56
N LYS A 8 54.20 -9.84 55.88
CA LYS A 8 53.06 -10.62 56.44
C LYS A 8 51.73 -9.88 56.29
N LEU A 9 51.74 -8.54 56.36
CA LEU A 9 50.54 -7.72 56.18
C LEU A 9 50.02 -7.78 54.73
N THR A 10 50.92 -7.71 53.73
CA THR A 10 50.54 -7.81 52.31
C THR A 10 50.07 -9.21 51.90
N ARG A 11 50.63 -10.28 52.51
CA ARG A 11 50.19 -11.67 52.25
C ARG A 11 48.86 -11.99 52.93
N ARG A 12 48.60 -11.47 54.12
CA ARG A 12 47.28 -11.55 54.79
C ARG A 12 46.23 -10.74 54.05
N PHE A 13 46.56 -9.54 53.58
CA PHE A 13 45.65 -8.71 52.79
C PHE A 13 45.33 -9.34 51.43
N LYS A 14 46.32 -9.91 50.72
CA LYS A 14 46.07 -10.70 49.49
C LYS A 14 45.18 -11.92 49.75
N ARG A 15 45.43 -12.68 50.82
CA ARG A 15 44.58 -13.83 51.18
C ARG A 15 43.16 -13.40 51.55
N PHE A 16 43.02 -12.34 52.34
CA PHE A 16 41.72 -11.78 52.68
C PHE A 16 40.97 -11.27 51.43
N PHE A 17 41.66 -10.59 50.52
CA PHE A 17 41.10 -10.11 49.26
C PHE A 17 40.69 -11.26 48.33
N ILE A 18 41.50 -12.33 48.23
CA ILE A 18 41.15 -13.54 47.47
C ILE A 18 39.93 -14.23 48.09
N VAL A 19 39.89 -14.40 49.42
CA VAL A 19 38.74 -14.98 50.12
C VAL A 19 37.49 -14.12 49.93
N PHE A 20 37.62 -12.79 50.03
CA PHE A 20 36.54 -11.86 49.75
C PHE A 20 36.03 -11.97 48.32
N CYS A 21 36.90 -12.04 47.31
CA CYS A 21 36.52 -12.25 45.91
C CYS A 21 35.82 -13.60 45.70
N ILE A 22 36.28 -14.68 46.34
CA ILE A 22 35.65 -16.00 46.26
C ILE A 22 34.27 -15.99 46.91
N VAL A 23 34.13 -15.39 48.10
CA VAL A 23 32.84 -15.27 48.80
C VAL A 23 31.88 -14.38 48.02
N PHE A 24 32.38 -13.27 47.46
CA PHE A 24 31.59 -12.37 46.62
C PHE A 24 31.13 -13.06 45.33
N LEU A 25 32.02 -13.78 44.64
CA LEU A 25 31.68 -14.57 43.46
C LEU A 25 30.62 -15.62 43.81
N PHE A 26 30.81 -16.38 44.89
CA PHE A 26 29.86 -17.40 45.35
C PHE A 26 28.48 -16.79 45.66
N PHE A 27 28.45 -15.67 46.38
CA PHE A 27 27.20 -14.99 46.74
C PHE A 27 26.50 -14.40 45.50
N SER A 28 27.24 -13.80 44.58
CA SER A 28 26.70 -13.27 43.32
C SER A 28 26.17 -14.38 42.41
N SER A 29 26.83 -15.54 42.35
CA SER A 29 26.33 -16.72 41.63
C SER A 29 25.09 -17.34 42.30
N ALA A 30 25.02 -17.34 43.64
CA ALA A 30 23.84 -17.82 44.36
C ALA A 30 22.62 -16.92 44.17
N VAL A 31 22.82 -15.59 44.11
CA VAL A 31 21.76 -14.62 43.80
C VAL A 31 21.30 -14.77 42.35
N LEU A 32 22.21 -14.91 41.38
CA LEU A 32 21.87 -15.15 39.98
C LEU A 32 21.13 -16.49 39.81
N ALA A 33 21.54 -17.54 40.52
CA ALA A 33 20.84 -18.82 40.55
C ALA A 33 19.43 -18.67 41.17
N ALA A 34 19.28 -17.92 42.26
CA ALA A 34 17.96 -17.69 42.87
C ALA A 34 17.02 -16.90 41.94
N VAL A 35 17.51 -15.87 41.24
CA VAL A 35 16.73 -15.13 40.24
C VAL A 35 16.25 -16.07 39.12
N TYR A 36 17.12 -16.97 38.66
CA TYR A 36 16.81 -17.95 37.62
C TYR A 36 15.84 -19.05 38.09
N PHE A 37 16.07 -19.66 39.26
CA PHE A 37 15.26 -20.78 39.78
C PHE A 37 13.89 -20.33 40.32
N PHE A 38 13.76 -19.11 40.83
CA PHE A 38 12.50 -18.60 41.38
C PHE A 38 11.75 -17.65 40.44
N ASN A 39 12.21 -17.48 39.18
CA ASN A 39 11.59 -16.61 38.18
C ASN A 39 11.33 -15.17 38.69
N ILE A 40 12.19 -14.69 39.58
CA ILE A 40 12.04 -13.34 40.18
C ILE A 40 12.36 -12.33 39.07
N PRO A 41 11.44 -11.40 38.74
CA PRO A 41 11.73 -10.38 37.74
C PRO A 41 13.02 -9.64 38.11
N SER A 42 13.95 -9.51 37.16
CA SER A 42 15.27 -8.92 37.39
C SER A 42 15.19 -7.53 38.03
N ALA A 43 14.17 -6.74 37.66
CA ALA A 43 13.88 -5.44 38.28
C ALA A 43 13.56 -5.51 39.79
N VAL A 44 12.91 -6.57 40.26
CA VAL A 44 12.56 -6.78 41.68
C VAL A 44 13.80 -7.21 42.47
N ALA A 45 14.61 -8.11 41.92
CA ALA A 45 15.87 -8.53 42.54
C ALA A 45 16.89 -7.37 42.63
N ILE A 46 16.95 -6.51 41.61
CA ILE A 46 17.82 -5.32 41.59
C ILE A 46 17.34 -4.27 42.60
N ARG A 47 16.03 -4.09 42.80
CA ARG A 47 15.46 -3.17 43.81
C ARG A 47 15.65 -3.64 45.25
N ALA A 48 15.81 -4.94 45.48
CA ALA A 48 16.11 -5.51 46.80
C ALA A 48 17.55 -5.24 47.28
N ILE A 49 18.45 -4.85 46.37
CA ILE A 49 19.81 -4.43 46.70
C ILE A 49 19.76 -2.98 47.23
N PRO A 50 20.31 -2.69 48.42
CA PRO A 50 20.38 -1.33 48.95
C PRO A 50 20.97 -0.35 47.93
N GLU A 51 20.32 0.80 47.76
CA GLU A 51 20.69 1.81 46.76
C GLU A 51 22.19 2.20 46.75
N PRO A 52 22.89 2.35 47.89
CA PRO A 52 24.32 2.67 47.90
C PRO A 52 25.18 1.57 47.27
N ILE A 53 24.79 0.30 47.44
CA ILE A 53 25.49 -0.87 46.89
C ILE A 53 25.23 -0.93 45.38
N ARG A 54 23.99 -0.71 44.95
CA ARG A 54 23.63 -0.63 43.52
C ARG A 54 24.40 0.50 42.80
N LYS A 55 24.43 1.71 43.37
CA LYS A 55 25.18 2.86 42.84
C LYS A 55 26.70 2.59 42.76
N SER A 56 27.25 1.90 43.75
CA SER A 56 28.67 1.51 43.76
C SER A 56 28.98 0.44 42.71
N GLY A 57 28.10 -0.56 42.56
CA GLY A 57 28.19 -1.58 41.52
C GLY A 57 28.08 -1.00 40.11
N ASP A 58 27.11 -0.13 39.86
CA ASP A 58 26.93 0.57 38.58
C ASP A 58 28.17 1.39 38.22
N SER A 59 28.77 2.08 39.22
CA SER A 59 30.00 2.85 39.03
C SER A 59 31.21 1.97 38.69
N PHE A 60 31.32 0.80 39.32
CA PHE A 60 32.40 -0.16 39.04
C PHE A 60 32.24 -0.79 37.65
N ILE A 61 31.02 -1.19 37.26
CA ILE A 61 30.73 -1.74 35.93
C ILE A 61 31.07 -0.70 34.85
N LYS A 62 30.62 0.55 35.02
CA LYS A 62 30.97 1.66 34.10
C LYS A 62 32.48 1.87 34.01
N PHE A 63 33.20 1.82 35.14
CA PHE A 63 34.66 1.94 35.15
C PHE A 63 35.33 0.82 34.34
N VAL A 64 34.93 -0.44 34.53
CA VAL A 64 35.49 -1.59 33.79
C VAL A 64 35.21 -1.45 32.29
N GLN A 65 33.98 -1.09 31.90
CA GLN A 65 33.60 -0.86 30.50
C GLN A 65 34.40 0.29 29.87
N ASP A 66 34.77 1.29 30.66
CA ASP A 66 35.53 2.45 30.20
C ASP A 66 37.06 2.23 30.13
N LEU A 67 37.59 1.09 30.60
CA LEU A 67 39.04 0.82 30.60
C LEU A 67 39.66 0.90 29.21
N LYS A 68 38.93 0.48 28.16
CA LYS A 68 39.39 0.60 26.76
C LYS A 68 39.61 2.06 26.31
N TYR A 69 39.03 3.03 27.01
CA TYR A 69 39.20 4.45 26.75
C TYR A 69 40.25 5.12 27.65
N PHE A 70 40.97 4.35 28.48
CA PHE A 70 41.89 4.91 29.47
C PHE A 70 43.01 5.75 28.83
N GLY A 71 43.53 5.34 27.66
CA GLY A 71 44.57 6.06 26.93
C GLY A 71 44.18 7.50 26.55
N TYR A 72 42.88 7.76 26.31
CA TYR A 72 42.38 9.09 25.96
C TYR A 72 42.42 10.10 27.11
N ARG A 73 42.67 9.65 28.35
CA ARG A 73 42.87 10.57 29.49
C ARG A 73 44.07 11.49 29.31
N PHE A 74 45.05 11.09 28.49
CA PHE A 74 46.24 11.89 28.18
C PHE A 74 46.08 12.72 26.89
N GLY A 75 44.95 12.59 26.17
CA GLY A 75 44.66 13.42 25.00
C GLY A 75 44.39 14.87 25.39
N SER A 76 44.54 15.80 24.45
CA SER A 76 44.19 17.22 24.67
C SER A 76 42.72 17.47 24.38
N ASP A 77 42.07 18.28 25.23
CA ASP A 77 40.69 18.73 24.98
C ASP A 77 40.67 19.77 23.86
N ARG A 78 39.65 19.73 23.00
CA ARG A 78 39.43 20.69 21.89
C ARG A 78 38.25 21.63 22.13
N ILE A 79 37.74 21.66 23.37
CA ILE A 79 36.64 22.52 23.80
C ILE A 79 37.08 23.40 24.98
N GLY A 80 36.40 24.53 25.18
CA GLY A 80 36.77 25.52 26.19
C GLY A 80 36.68 24.99 27.63
N GLY A 81 37.64 25.37 28.49
CA GLY A 81 37.68 25.00 29.91
C GLY A 81 37.19 26.14 30.82
N TYR A 82 36.21 25.84 31.66
CA TYR A 82 35.46 26.78 32.49
C TYR A 82 35.60 26.36 33.96
N LYS A 83 35.82 27.31 34.86
CA LYS A 83 35.96 27.02 36.30
C LYS A 83 34.96 27.81 37.12
N LEU A 84 34.10 27.09 37.84
CA LEU A 84 33.10 27.64 38.74
C LEU A 84 33.51 27.41 40.19
N VAL A 85 33.60 28.50 40.96
CA VAL A 85 33.91 28.47 42.40
C VAL A 85 32.72 28.98 43.19
N ILE A 86 32.15 28.11 44.02
CA ILE A 86 30.99 28.34 44.87
C ILE A 86 31.41 28.09 46.32
N LYS A 87 31.06 28.98 47.25
CA LYS A 87 31.38 28.77 48.67
C LYS A 87 30.72 27.47 49.17
N PRO A 88 31.36 26.70 50.06
CA PRO A 88 30.79 25.44 50.57
C PRO A 88 29.40 25.58 51.19
N SER A 89 29.12 26.67 51.92
CA SER A 89 27.80 26.96 52.49
C SER A 89 26.73 27.14 51.41
N ASP A 90 27.07 27.89 50.36
CA ASP A 90 26.18 28.23 49.26
C ASP A 90 25.91 27.01 48.38
N TYR A 91 26.93 26.18 48.17
CA TYR A 91 26.79 24.91 47.45
C TYR A 91 25.90 23.91 48.22
N SER A 92 26.01 23.85 49.54
CA SER A 92 25.08 23.08 50.38
C SER A 92 23.65 23.62 50.30
N LYS A 93 23.48 24.95 50.29
CA LYS A 93 22.16 25.59 50.11
C LYS A 93 21.49 25.15 48.80
N LEU A 94 22.21 25.20 47.67
CA LEU A 94 21.70 24.75 46.38
C LEU A 94 21.28 23.27 46.39
N ASN A 95 22.07 22.41 47.03
CA ASN A 95 21.74 20.97 47.08
C ASN A 95 20.54 20.68 47.99
N ASN A 96 20.38 21.43 49.08
CA ASN A 96 19.28 21.28 50.02
C ASN A 96 17.95 21.85 49.50
N SER A 97 17.98 22.71 48.48
CA SER A 97 16.78 23.27 47.85
C SER A 97 16.17 22.35 46.78
N LEU A 98 16.82 21.24 46.44
CA LEU A 98 16.29 20.31 45.45
C LEU A 98 15.09 19.54 46.02
N PRO A 99 14.07 19.25 45.18
CA PRO A 99 12.93 18.46 45.60
C PRO A 99 13.34 17.02 45.97
N ALA A 100 12.47 16.32 46.69
CA ALA A 100 12.70 14.94 47.08
C ALA A 100 13.02 14.06 45.85
N PRO A 101 13.98 13.11 45.94
CA PRO A 101 14.51 12.39 44.79
C PRO A 101 13.57 11.26 44.32
N THR A 102 12.38 11.62 43.86
CA THR A 102 11.49 10.71 43.13
C THR A 102 11.66 10.94 41.62
N GLY A 103 11.61 9.88 40.81
CA GLY A 103 11.85 10.00 39.36
C GLY A 103 10.85 10.91 38.63
N SER A 104 9.69 11.16 39.24
CA SER A 104 8.59 11.99 38.72
C SER A 104 8.56 13.42 39.29
N SER A 105 9.51 13.80 40.14
CA SER A 105 9.54 15.17 40.70
C SER A 105 9.95 16.19 39.64
N VAL A 106 9.33 17.37 39.68
CA VAL A 106 9.60 18.50 38.78
C VAL A 106 10.23 19.64 39.59
N LEU A 107 11.24 20.31 39.02
CA LEU A 107 11.87 21.50 39.62
C LEU A 107 11.03 22.75 39.33
N THR A 108 10.01 22.98 40.16
CA THR A 108 9.16 24.17 40.13
C THR A 108 9.92 25.44 40.54
N LYS A 109 9.33 26.62 40.32
CA LYS A 109 9.97 27.92 40.61
C LYS A 109 10.42 28.05 42.07
N GLU A 110 9.71 27.45 43.01
CA GLU A 110 10.01 27.53 44.46
C GLU A 110 11.32 26.82 44.86
N TYR A 111 11.78 25.85 44.07
CA TYR A 111 13.02 25.11 44.33
C TYR A 111 14.25 25.71 43.61
N LYS A 112 14.05 26.71 42.73
CA LYS A 112 15.11 27.33 41.91
C LYS A 112 15.84 28.43 42.69
N GLU A 113 16.74 28.00 43.58
CA GLU A 113 17.66 28.86 44.32
C GLU A 113 18.85 29.34 43.48
N TYR A 114 19.31 30.56 43.75
CA TYR A 114 20.55 31.12 43.19
C TYR A 114 21.49 31.54 44.30
N VAL A 115 22.80 31.38 44.06
CA VAL A 115 23.85 31.77 45.00
C VAL A 115 25.00 32.48 44.28
N PRO A 116 25.72 33.41 44.96
CA PRO A 116 26.88 34.07 44.37
C PRO A 116 28.05 33.11 44.17
N ALA A 117 28.75 33.25 43.06
CA ALA A 117 29.91 32.45 42.69
C ALA A 117 30.90 33.23 41.82
N LYS A 118 32.03 32.61 41.49
CA LYS A 118 33.01 33.13 40.53
C LYS A 118 33.17 32.15 39.38
N MET A 119 33.05 32.64 38.15
CA MET A 119 33.29 31.87 36.92
C MET A 119 34.58 32.35 36.27
N THR A 120 35.53 31.46 36.01
CA THR A 120 36.75 31.79 35.27
C THR A 120 36.72 31.13 33.90
N ILE A 121 36.87 31.92 32.85
CA ILE A 121 36.89 31.49 31.45
C ILE A 121 38.16 32.04 30.82
N GLY A 122 39.04 31.16 30.35
CA GLY A 122 40.37 31.55 29.90
C GLY A 122 41.16 32.25 31.02
N LYS A 123 41.52 33.52 30.79
CA LYS A 123 42.25 34.36 31.77
C LYS A 123 41.35 35.29 32.58
N THR A 124 40.06 35.33 32.30
CA THR A 124 39.12 36.30 32.89
C THR A 124 38.25 35.63 33.95
N THR A 125 38.12 36.27 35.12
CA THR A 125 37.22 35.84 36.20
C THR A 125 36.05 36.80 36.33
N TYR A 126 34.85 36.26 36.25
CA TYR A 126 33.58 36.95 36.34
C TYR A 126 32.91 36.68 37.69
N LYS A 127 32.25 37.70 38.24
CA LYS A 127 31.28 37.50 39.32
C LYS A 127 29.97 37.04 38.70
N VAL A 128 29.40 35.96 39.24
CA VAL A 128 28.18 35.35 38.70
C VAL A 128 27.23 34.96 39.83
N GLU A 129 25.95 34.81 39.52
CA GLU A 129 25.01 34.03 40.30
C GLU A 129 24.75 32.70 39.59
N VAL A 130 24.64 31.62 40.36
CA VAL A 130 24.46 30.28 39.80
C VAL A 130 23.33 29.54 40.50
N GLY A 131 22.59 28.77 39.72
CA GLY A 131 21.51 27.90 40.20
C GLY A 131 21.36 26.67 39.31
N TYR A 132 20.61 25.68 39.78
CA TYR A 132 20.24 24.53 38.95
C TYR A 132 19.11 24.89 37.99
N ARG A 133 19.10 24.28 36.80
CA ARG A 133 18.09 24.54 35.75
C ARG A 133 17.40 23.27 35.27
N GLY A 134 16.36 23.46 34.46
CA GLY A 134 15.52 22.38 33.92
C GLY A 134 14.32 22.09 34.82
N GLU A 135 13.35 21.35 34.29
CA GLU A 135 12.14 20.93 35.02
C GLU A 135 12.22 19.45 35.39
N THR A 136 12.61 18.60 34.43
CA THR A 136 12.72 17.14 34.62
C THR A 136 13.89 16.74 35.53
N SER A 137 13.74 15.59 36.19
CA SER A 137 14.72 15.05 37.14
C SER A 137 16.10 14.80 36.51
N THR A 138 16.16 14.55 35.20
CA THR A 138 17.37 14.44 34.37
C THR A 138 18.41 15.53 34.64
N HIS A 139 17.96 16.77 34.88
CA HIS A 139 18.87 17.90 35.04
C HIS A 139 19.50 18.05 36.43
N TRP A 140 18.89 17.50 37.48
CA TRP A 140 19.25 17.85 38.86
C TRP A 140 19.29 16.67 39.84
N LEU A 141 18.74 15.51 39.50
CA LEU A 141 18.71 14.33 40.37
C LEU A 141 20.09 13.68 40.50
N TRP A 142 20.84 13.62 39.41
CA TRP A 142 22.13 12.94 39.34
C TRP A 142 23.30 13.82 39.84
N PRO A 143 24.49 13.23 40.09
CA PRO A 143 25.67 14.00 40.53
C PRO A 143 26.09 15.11 39.55
N LYS A 144 25.95 14.84 38.24
CA LYS A 144 26.14 15.86 37.20
C LYS A 144 24.84 16.62 37.01
N LYS A 145 24.86 17.91 37.34
CA LYS A 145 23.67 18.78 37.31
C LYS A 145 23.79 19.82 36.20
N SER A 146 22.68 20.25 35.63
CA SER A 146 22.60 21.36 34.69
C SER A 146 22.58 22.69 35.44
N TRP A 147 23.30 23.68 34.93
CA TRP A 147 23.51 24.96 35.60
C TRP A 147 22.95 26.11 34.78
N ARG A 148 22.35 27.09 35.46
CA ARG A 148 22.15 28.44 34.91
C ARG A 148 23.16 29.37 35.55
N ILE A 149 23.88 30.12 34.72
CA ILE A 149 24.92 31.07 35.12
C ILE A 149 24.47 32.46 34.69
N LYS A 150 24.30 33.36 35.65
CA LYS A 150 23.95 34.77 35.43
C LYS A 150 25.17 35.64 35.72
N PHE A 151 25.64 36.40 34.74
CA PHE A 151 26.78 37.31 34.89
C PHE A 151 26.31 38.62 35.54
N ILE A 152 27.02 39.05 36.58
CA ILE A 152 26.69 40.27 37.31
C ILE A 152 27.30 41.47 36.56
N GLU A 153 26.47 42.48 36.29
CA GLU A 153 26.87 43.73 35.63
C GLU A 153 28.09 44.39 36.28
N PRO A 154 28.92 45.13 35.50
CA PRO A 154 28.75 45.47 34.08
C PRO A 154 29.34 44.42 33.12
N HIS A 155 29.64 43.21 33.59
CA HIS A 155 30.34 42.21 32.78
C HIS A 155 29.39 41.25 32.09
N ALA A 156 29.49 41.12 30.77
CA ALA A 156 28.89 40.05 29.97
C ALA A 156 29.98 39.12 29.44
N TYR A 157 29.64 37.84 29.20
CA TYR A 157 30.53 36.90 28.51
C TYR A 157 30.07 36.70 27.07
N ASN A 158 30.91 37.12 26.11
CA ASN A 158 30.61 36.97 24.68
C ASN A 158 29.23 37.54 24.27
N GLY A 159 28.87 38.70 24.87
CA GLY A 159 27.57 39.35 24.67
C GLY A 159 26.39 38.65 25.36
N MET A 160 26.62 37.75 26.31
CA MET A 160 25.58 37.05 27.07
C MET A 160 25.60 37.43 28.54
N HIS A 161 24.44 37.78 29.10
CA HIS A 161 24.25 37.95 30.55
C HIS A 161 23.82 36.65 31.23
N THR A 162 23.13 35.76 30.53
CA THR A 162 22.78 34.45 31.07
C THR A 162 23.17 33.34 30.10
N MET A 163 23.79 32.28 30.63
CA MET A 163 24.04 31.05 29.89
C MET A 163 23.58 29.83 30.68
N ASP A 164 23.10 28.83 29.96
CA ASP A 164 22.77 27.51 30.49
C ASP A 164 23.86 26.51 30.10
N LEU A 165 24.33 25.74 31.08
CA LEU A 165 25.21 24.59 30.90
C LEU A 165 24.39 23.33 31.14
N ILE A 166 23.95 22.71 30.06
CA ILE A 166 23.02 21.57 30.05
C ILE A 166 23.81 20.26 30.00
N VAL A 167 23.33 19.25 30.72
CA VAL A 167 23.89 17.89 30.63
C VAL A 167 23.73 17.34 29.20
N PRO A 168 24.79 16.88 28.53
CA PRO A 168 24.71 16.62 27.09
C PRO A 168 23.71 15.56 26.63
N HIS A 169 23.40 14.56 27.47
CA HIS A 169 22.47 13.49 27.07
C HIS A 169 21.03 14.01 26.89
N ASP A 170 20.66 15.08 27.58
CA ASP A 170 19.35 15.76 27.47
C ASP A 170 19.22 16.57 26.17
N ARG A 171 20.32 16.75 25.43
CA ARG A 171 20.36 17.44 24.12
C ARG A 171 20.81 16.52 22.98
N GLY A 172 20.67 15.20 23.19
CA GLY A 172 21.08 14.20 22.20
C GLY A 172 22.58 14.25 21.89
N TYR A 173 23.43 14.53 22.87
CA TYR A 173 24.87 14.73 22.69
C TYR A 173 25.17 15.75 21.59
N SER A 174 25.65 15.34 20.42
CA SER A 174 25.96 16.25 19.30
C SER A 174 24.74 16.69 18.49
N MET A 175 23.56 16.09 18.70
CA MET A 175 22.39 16.28 17.85
C MET A 175 21.83 17.71 17.88
N GLU A 176 21.62 18.32 19.04
CA GLU A 176 21.09 19.69 19.12
C GLU A 176 22.04 20.71 18.45
N MET A 177 23.35 20.58 18.67
CA MET A 177 24.33 21.48 18.06
C MET A 177 24.37 21.33 16.52
N PHE A 178 24.17 20.10 16.04
CA PHE A 178 24.02 19.82 14.62
C PHE A 178 22.72 20.41 14.05
N ASN A 179 21.61 20.29 14.77
CA ASN A 179 20.34 20.90 14.38
C ASN A 179 20.47 22.43 14.33
N ASN A 180 21.19 23.06 15.25
CA ASN A 180 21.47 24.50 15.18
C ASN A 180 22.32 24.91 13.97
N TYR A 181 23.27 24.06 13.56
CA TYR A 181 24.02 24.27 12.31
C TYR A 181 23.10 24.20 11.08
N ARG A 182 22.26 23.17 11.01
CA ARG A 182 21.30 22.98 9.91
C ARG A 182 20.27 24.11 9.85
N ALA A 183 19.78 24.57 11.00
CA ALA A 183 18.86 25.72 11.09
C ALA A 183 19.48 26.98 10.47
N LYS A 184 20.74 27.30 10.80
CA LYS A 184 21.45 28.44 10.20
C LYS A 184 21.63 28.29 8.68
N LYS A 185 21.91 27.07 8.21
CA LYS A 185 22.01 26.76 6.77
C LYS A 185 20.67 26.97 6.04
N LEU A 186 19.55 26.80 6.74
CA LEU A 186 18.19 27.12 6.26
C LEU A 186 17.79 28.60 6.48
N GLY A 187 18.69 29.45 6.98
CA GLY A 187 18.43 30.86 7.25
C GLY A 187 17.62 31.13 8.53
N LEU A 188 17.45 30.14 9.40
CA LEU A 188 16.77 30.29 10.68
C LEU A 188 17.72 30.86 11.74
N LYS A 189 17.16 31.64 12.67
CA LYS A 189 17.88 32.23 13.80
C LYS A 189 17.81 31.25 14.99
N VAL A 190 18.96 31.00 15.63
CA VAL A 190 19.10 30.07 16.76
C VAL A 190 19.99 30.68 17.85
N PRO A 191 19.79 30.32 19.12
CA PRO A 191 20.64 30.83 20.21
C PRO A 191 22.08 30.35 20.02
N TYR A 192 23.03 31.11 20.57
CA TYR A 192 24.42 30.67 20.56
C TYR A 192 24.58 29.41 21.41
N SER A 193 25.31 28.45 20.88
CA SER A 193 25.57 27.17 21.54
C SER A 193 26.96 26.63 21.23
N ASP A 194 27.53 25.90 22.19
CA ASP A 194 28.83 25.21 22.06
C ASP A 194 28.98 24.10 23.12
N PHE A 195 30.10 23.39 23.14
CA PHE A 195 30.48 22.48 24.21
C PHE A 195 31.62 23.05 25.06
N VAL A 196 31.55 22.82 26.38
CA VAL A 196 32.59 23.27 27.32
C VAL A 196 32.88 22.19 28.37
N ASN A 197 34.11 22.19 28.88
CA ASN A 197 34.50 21.42 30.06
C ASN A 197 34.33 22.29 31.31
N LEU A 198 33.57 21.82 32.30
CA LEU A 198 33.33 22.54 33.54
C LEU A 198 34.09 21.91 34.71
N GLU A 199 34.78 22.74 35.49
CA GLU A 199 35.32 22.40 36.81
C GLU A 199 34.50 23.14 37.87
N VAL A 200 34.00 22.44 38.89
CA VAL A 200 33.28 23.05 40.02
C VAL A 200 34.05 22.79 41.30
N ASN A 201 34.47 23.84 42.00
CA ASN A 201 35.22 23.76 43.26
C ASN A 201 36.45 22.83 43.19
N GLY A 202 37.23 22.94 42.11
CA GLY A 202 38.44 22.13 41.89
C GLY A 202 38.17 20.70 41.40
N LYS A 203 36.91 20.30 41.19
CA LYS A 203 36.52 18.98 40.70
C LYS A 203 36.08 19.06 39.25
N ASN A 204 36.66 18.20 38.39
CA ASN A 204 36.25 18.10 37.00
C ASN A 204 34.81 17.55 36.90
N ASN A 205 33.88 18.37 36.43
CA ASN A 205 32.48 18.01 36.19
C ASN A 205 32.22 17.59 34.74
N GLY A 206 33.23 17.64 33.87
CA GLY A 206 33.20 17.13 32.51
C GLY A 206 32.45 18.03 31.54
N VAL A 207 31.85 17.41 30.51
CA VAL A 207 31.33 18.11 29.33
C VAL A 207 29.92 18.65 29.55
N TYR A 208 29.66 19.87 29.09
CA TYR A 208 28.34 20.51 29.10
C TYR A 208 28.02 21.10 27.74
N PHE A 209 26.76 21.03 27.35
CA PHE A 209 26.22 21.80 26.22
C PHE A 209 25.88 23.20 26.72
N LEU A 210 26.63 24.20 26.26
CA LEU A 210 26.42 25.60 26.52
C LEU A 210 25.36 26.13 25.55
N VAL A 211 24.37 26.86 26.07
CA VAL A 211 23.42 27.63 25.25
C VAL A 211 23.09 28.97 25.90
N SER A 212 22.93 30.03 25.11
CA SER A 212 22.44 31.33 25.60
C SER A 212 21.02 31.21 26.13
N HIS A 213 20.69 32.02 27.14
CA HIS A 213 19.31 32.11 27.62
C HIS A 213 18.43 32.94 26.68
N TRP A 214 17.11 32.80 26.80
CA TRP A 214 16.15 33.65 26.08
C TRP A 214 16.00 35.01 26.75
N ASP A 215 17.05 35.82 26.65
CA ASP A 215 17.11 37.20 27.14
C ASP A 215 17.24 38.21 25.98
N LYS A 216 17.17 39.50 26.34
CA LYS A 216 17.23 40.62 25.39
C LYS A 216 18.49 40.54 24.53
N GLU A 217 19.63 40.29 25.15
CA GLU A 217 20.92 40.28 24.48
C GLU A 217 21.03 39.13 23.50
N THR A 218 20.46 37.97 23.81
CA THR A 218 20.43 36.83 22.89
C THR A 218 19.62 37.13 21.63
N ILE A 219 18.50 37.84 21.77
CA ILE A 219 17.67 38.28 20.64
C ILE A 219 18.44 39.30 19.78
N GLU A 220 19.06 40.30 20.41
CA GLU A 220 19.90 41.29 19.70
C GLU A 220 21.10 40.63 18.99
N ARG A 221 21.69 39.59 19.59
CA ARG A 221 22.81 38.84 19.01
C ARG A 221 22.41 38.00 17.79
N MET A 222 21.12 37.68 17.65
CA MET A 222 20.56 37.08 16.45
C MET A 222 20.20 38.14 15.39
N GLU A 223 20.51 39.41 15.64
CA GLU A 223 20.19 40.57 14.80
C GLU A 223 18.67 40.82 14.74
N LEU A 224 17.98 40.59 15.85
CA LEU A 224 16.55 40.83 16.02
C LEU A 224 16.32 41.95 17.04
N GLY A 225 15.27 42.75 16.87
CA GLY A 225 14.93 43.81 17.83
C GLY A 225 14.41 43.20 19.13
N SER A 226 14.92 43.64 20.28
CA SER A 226 14.50 43.10 21.59
C SER A 226 13.29 43.77 22.22
N ASP A 227 12.91 44.96 21.73
CA ASP A 227 11.69 45.65 22.17
C ASP A 227 10.47 45.05 21.47
N THR A 228 10.12 43.82 21.82
CA THR A 228 9.00 43.09 21.23
C THR A 228 8.53 41.94 22.10
N ASN A 229 7.39 41.36 21.74
CA ASN A 229 6.88 40.14 22.34
C ASN A 229 7.63 38.90 21.83
N PHE A 230 8.12 38.08 22.76
CA PHE A 230 8.71 36.79 22.46
C PHE A 230 8.11 35.71 23.36
N TYR A 231 7.54 34.67 22.77
CA TYR A 231 6.73 33.67 23.46
C TYR A 231 7.35 32.26 23.42
N GLY A 232 7.04 31.47 24.45
CA GLY A 232 7.22 30.01 24.46
C GLY A 232 6.24 29.34 25.43
N GLU A 233 6.23 28.01 25.47
CA GLU A 233 5.37 27.27 26.40
C GLU A 233 5.70 27.62 27.86
N ARG A 234 4.65 27.68 28.69
CA ARG A 234 4.75 27.95 30.13
C ARG A 234 5.22 26.73 30.91
N SER A 235 4.82 25.54 30.47
CA SER A 235 5.10 24.24 31.08
C SER A 235 5.07 23.14 30.02
N ILE A 236 5.66 21.98 30.34
CA ILE A 236 5.64 20.79 29.47
C ILE A 236 4.22 20.21 29.32
N ASN A 237 3.92 19.63 28.14
CA ASN A 237 2.64 18.96 27.81
C ASN A 237 1.37 19.83 27.92
N GLU A 238 1.47 21.14 27.79
CA GLU A 238 0.32 22.05 27.74
C GLU A 238 -0.16 22.25 26.29
N PRO A 239 -1.46 22.29 26.00
CA PRO A 239 -1.96 22.50 24.63
C PRO A 239 -1.84 23.96 24.20
N ILE A 240 -0.65 24.37 23.78
CA ILE A 240 -0.30 25.78 23.56
C ILE A 240 -1.20 26.47 22.52
N PHE A 241 -1.75 25.77 21.53
CA PHE A 241 -2.66 26.38 20.54
C PHE A 241 -4.13 26.47 21.00
N GLU A 242 -4.47 26.07 22.22
CA GLU A 242 -5.83 26.16 22.75
C GLU A 242 -6.11 27.45 23.51
N ASP A 243 -5.11 28.05 24.17
CA ASP A 243 -5.32 29.20 25.08
C ASP A 243 -3.98 29.90 25.39
N ILE A 244 -3.97 31.24 25.44
CA ILE A 244 -2.80 32.05 25.81
C ILE A 244 -2.26 31.75 27.22
N LYS A 245 -3.07 31.20 28.13
CA LYS A 245 -2.62 30.84 29.49
C LYS A 245 -1.52 29.79 29.50
N TYR A 246 -1.38 29.02 28.42
CA TYR A 246 -0.34 28.00 28.26
C TYR A 246 0.98 28.57 27.76
N TRP A 247 1.00 29.85 27.42
CA TRP A 247 2.20 30.56 27.00
C TRP A 247 2.80 31.39 28.14
N GLN A 248 4.09 31.62 28.03
CA GLN A 248 4.80 32.64 28.79
C GLN A 248 5.54 33.56 27.83
N LYS A 249 5.84 34.76 28.32
CA LYS A 249 6.56 35.79 27.57
C LYS A 249 7.98 35.93 28.13
N TYR A 250 8.97 35.87 27.23
CA TYR A 250 10.38 36.06 27.54
C TYR A 250 10.79 37.54 27.43
N LEU A 251 10.23 38.27 26.46
CA LEU A 251 10.42 39.70 26.25
C LEU A 251 9.07 40.36 25.94
N SER A 252 8.91 41.62 26.37
CA SER A 252 7.70 42.41 26.16
C SER A 252 7.97 43.65 25.33
N ASN A 253 6.99 44.04 24.53
CA ASN A 253 6.97 45.34 23.88
C ASN A 253 6.75 46.46 24.93
N SER A 254 7.66 47.43 24.98
CA SER A 254 7.59 48.55 25.93
C SER A 254 6.47 49.57 25.64
N GLU A 255 5.89 49.54 24.43
CA GLU A 255 4.78 50.43 24.04
C GLU A 255 3.41 49.99 24.59
N TYR A 256 3.30 48.74 25.04
CA TYR A 256 2.05 48.17 25.56
C TYR A 256 2.26 47.61 26.98
N SER A 257 1.16 47.17 27.60
CA SER A 257 1.24 46.45 28.88
C SER A 257 2.07 45.18 28.73
N GLU A 258 2.86 44.82 29.75
CA GLU A 258 3.57 43.53 29.77
C GLU A 258 2.61 42.34 29.62
N ASP A 259 1.38 42.50 30.11
CA ASP A 259 0.27 41.53 30.01
C ASP A 259 -0.49 41.58 28.67
N ASP A 260 -0.03 42.32 27.67
CA ASP A 260 -0.64 42.34 26.34
C ASP A 260 -0.24 41.12 25.50
N TYR A 261 -1.18 40.22 25.23
CA TYR A 261 -1.01 39.03 24.38
C TYR A 261 -1.81 39.12 23.07
N SER A 262 -2.21 40.33 22.65
CA SER A 262 -3.15 40.53 21.53
C SER A 262 -2.68 39.92 20.21
N ASP A 263 -1.38 39.98 19.92
CA ASP A 263 -0.76 39.36 18.75
C ASP A 263 -0.89 37.82 18.76
N LEU A 264 -0.60 37.21 19.90
CA LEU A 264 -0.68 35.76 20.09
C LEU A 264 -2.13 35.26 20.11
N GLU A 265 -3.04 35.96 20.79
CA GLU A 265 -4.48 35.62 20.80
C GLU A 265 -5.07 35.68 19.39
N TYR A 266 -4.64 36.64 18.57
CA TYR A 266 -5.05 36.70 17.17
C TYR A 266 -4.58 35.48 16.37
N LEU A 267 -3.31 35.06 16.53
CA LEU A 267 -2.82 33.84 15.88
C LEU A 267 -3.57 32.59 16.36
N ILE A 268 -3.77 32.44 17.68
CA ILE A 268 -4.46 31.29 18.28
C ILE A 268 -5.92 31.23 17.80
N SER A 269 -6.66 32.34 17.81
CA SER A 269 -8.04 32.38 17.33
C SER A 269 -8.17 32.06 15.83
N LEU A 270 -7.19 32.46 15.00
CA LEU A 270 -7.14 32.01 13.61
C LEU A 270 -6.97 30.49 13.51
N VAL A 271 -6.08 29.89 14.30
CA VAL A 271 -5.82 28.44 14.27
C VAL A 271 -6.97 27.63 14.84
N ARG A 272 -7.60 28.09 15.94
CA ARG A 272 -8.62 27.36 16.71
C ARG A 272 -10.04 27.60 16.20
N ASP A 273 -10.41 28.86 15.95
CA ASP A 273 -11.82 29.27 15.82
C ASP A 273 -12.25 29.56 14.38
N SER A 274 -11.32 29.97 13.51
CA SER A 274 -11.69 30.42 12.16
C SER A 274 -11.99 29.26 11.20
N SER A 275 -12.86 29.51 10.23
CA SER A 275 -13.09 28.59 9.11
C SER A 275 -11.81 28.37 8.29
N GLN A 276 -11.72 27.27 7.54
CA GLN A 276 -10.56 27.01 6.67
C GLN A 276 -10.34 28.15 5.67
N GLU A 277 -11.41 28.67 5.05
CA GLU A 277 -11.34 29.77 4.09
C GLU A 277 -10.82 31.08 4.73
N GLU A 278 -11.28 31.40 5.94
CA GLU A 278 -10.85 32.62 6.64
C GLU A 278 -9.37 32.55 7.03
N PHE A 279 -8.92 31.40 7.54
CA PHE A 279 -7.52 31.17 7.85
C PHE A 279 -6.64 31.27 6.63
N GLU A 280 -7.04 30.67 5.52
CA GLU A 280 -6.23 30.71 4.30
C GLU A 280 -6.02 32.15 3.80
N LYS A 281 -7.03 33.00 3.96
CA LYS A 281 -6.94 34.43 3.63
C LYS A 281 -6.02 35.23 4.56
N LYS A 282 -5.89 34.82 5.83
CA LYS A 282 -5.29 35.65 6.89
C LYS A 282 -3.96 35.14 7.45
N ILE A 283 -3.69 33.83 7.47
CA ILE A 283 -2.59 33.27 8.26
C ILE A 283 -1.21 33.87 7.90
N PHE A 284 -0.89 34.01 6.62
CA PHE A 284 0.39 34.57 6.18
C PHE A 284 0.47 36.10 6.25
N SER A 285 -0.59 36.78 6.71
CA SER A 285 -0.52 38.18 7.11
C SER A 285 0.09 38.33 8.51
N ILE A 286 -0.05 37.32 9.38
CA ILE A 286 0.44 37.33 10.77
C ILE A 286 1.66 36.43 11.00
N ILE A 287 1.97 35.47 10.12
CA ILE A 287 3.22 34.68 10.18
C ILE A 287 4.08 34.88 8.93
N ASP A 288 5.40 34.84 9.08
CA ASP A 288 6.31 34.82 7.94
C ASP A 288 6.33 33.42 7.28
N LYS A 289 5.83 33.36 6.04
CA LYS A 289 5.66 32.10 5.29
C LYS A 289 6.98 31.36 5.04
N ASN A 290 8.02 32.08 4.62
CA ASN A 290 9.29 31.47 4.25
C ASN A 290 10.03 30.94 5.48
N ASN A 291 10.05 31.73 6.56
CA ASN A 291 10.59 31.30 7.84
C ASN A 291 9.84 30.07 8.37
N PHE A 292 8.51 30.06 8.33
CA PHE A 292 7.70 28.92 8.76
C PHE A 292 8.01 27.65 7.95
N PHE A 293 8.11 27.75 6.61
CA PHE A 293 8.46 26.60 5.77
C PHE A 293 9.87 26.06 6.06
N ASN A 294 10.85 26.94 6.26
CA ASN A 294 12.20 26.53 6.63
C ASN A 294 12.25 25.90 8.03
N TRP A 295 11.47 26.43 8.98
CA TRP A 295 11.31 25.88 10.32
C TRP A 295 10.70 24.46 10.29
N TRP A 296 9.66 24.25 9.49
CA TRP A 296 9.10 22.91 9.29
C TRP A 296 10.07 21.96 8.57
N VAL A 297 10.78 22.41 7.54
CA VAL A 297 11.83 21.60 6.88
C VAL A 297 12.91 21.18 7.87
N HIS A 298 13.31 22.07 8.77
CA HIS A 298 14.26 21.78 9.84
C HIS A 298 13.77 20.66 10.77
N GLN A 299 12.50 20.71 11.19
CA GLN A 299 11.83 19.67 11.98
C GLN A 299 11.81 18.31 11.27
N VAL A 300 11.41 18.28 10.01
CA VAL A 300 11.32 17.02 9.24
C VAL A 300 12.70 16.41 9.04
N LEU A 301 13.71 17.23 8.71
CA LEU A 301 15.09 16.74 8.52
C LEU A 301 15.70 16.15 9.80
N SER A 302 15.29 16.64 10.98
CA SER A 302 15.73 16.07 12.27
C SER A 302 14.91 14.83 12.69
N GLY A 303 13.71 14.66 12.13
CA GLY A 303 12.74 13.66 12.58
C GLY A 303 12.24 13.95 14.00
N SER A 304 12.27 15.21 14.44
CA SER A 304 11.94 15.59 15.81
C SER A 304 10.43 15.58 16.07
N ASN A 305 10.07 15.10 17.27
CA ASN A 305 8.69 15.11 17.75
C ASN A 305 8.36 16.31 18.65
N HIS A 306 9.27 17.27 18.80
CA HIS A 306 9.20 18.28 19.87
C HIS A 306 8.60 19.62 19.44
N GLN A 307 8.18 19.79 18.18
CA GLN A 307 7.56 21.03 17.67
C GLN A 307 6.11 20.77 17.25
N ASP A 308 5.37 20.14 18.15
CA ASP A 308 4.02 19.62 17.97
C ASP A 308 2.95 20.59 18.52
N TRP A 309 1.84 20.07 19.00
CA TRP A 309 0.75 20.81 19.63
C TRP A 309 1.07 21.36 21.04
N ALA A 310 2.18 20.95 21.67
CA ALA A 310 2.51 21.28 23.07
C ALA A 310 3.97 21.65 23.37
N HIS A 311 4.89 21.28 22.49
CA HIS A 311 6.32 21.36 22.80
C HIS A 311 7.06 22.38 21.93
N ASN A 312 8.09 22.96 22.53
CA ASN A 312 9.23 23.70 21.95
C ASN A 312 8.93 24.63 20.77
N THR A 313 7.78 25.29 20.81
CA THR A 313 7.45 26.37 19.87
C THR A 313 7.93 27.70 20.45
N ARG A 314 8.69 28.45 19.67
CA ARG A 314 9.20 29.79 20.05
C ARG A 314 8.75 30.79 19.00
N LEU A 315 7.91 31.74 19.43
CA LEU A 315 7.28 32.73 18.54
C LEU A 315 7.80 34.11 18.88
N TYR A 316 8.65 34.64 18.00
CA TYR A 316 9.14 36.01 18.05
C TYR A 316 8.26 36.89 17.18
N PHE A 317 7.64 37.93 17.74
CA PHE A 317 6.88 38.88 16.93
C PHE A 317 7.83 39.96 16.39
N ASP A 318 8.02 40.03 15.08
CA ASP A 318 8.81 41.08 14.45
C ASP A 318 7.94 42.32 14.22
N LYS A 319 8.13 43.38 15.03
CA LYS A 319 7.39 44.64 14.90
C LYS A 319 7.62 45.35 13.56
N SER A 320 8.78 45.15 12.93
CA SER A 320 9.08 45.78 11.64
C SER A 320 8.32 45.13 10.49
N LEU A 321 7.98 43.85 10.63
CA LEU A 321 7.20 43.08 9.65
C LEU A 321 5.72 42.98 10.02
N GLY A 322 5.39 43.14 11.30
CA GLY A 322 4.07 42.84 11.86
C GLY A 322 3.74 41.34 11.84
N LYS A 323 4.75 40.47 11.96
CA LYS A 323 4.61 39.02 11.77
C LYS A 323 5.38 38.20 12.80
N PHE A 324 4.88 37.01 13.11
CA PHE A 324 5.61 35.99 13.85
C PHE A 324 6.70 35.32 13.01
N ILE A 325 7.85 35.16 13.64
CA ILE A 325 9.01 34.38 13.21
C ILE A 325 9.17 33.23 14.20
N PHE A 326 9.31 32.02 13.66
CA PHE A 326 9.53 30.78 14.38
C PHE A 326 11.03 30.56 14.60
N LEU A 327 11.39 30.37 15.87
CA LEU A 327 12.77 30.09 16.27
C LEU A 327 12.91 28.60 16.65
N PRO A 328 13.86 27.86 16.05
CA PRO A 328 14.15 26.49 16.48
C PRO A 328 14.64 26.42 17.93
N TRP A 329 14.16 25.42 18.66
CA TRP A 329 14.56 25.17 20.05
C TRP A 329 14.40 23.69 20.38
N ASP A 330 15.45 23.07 20.90
CA ASP A 330 15.40 21.74 21.53
C ASP A 330 14.78 20.68 20.61
N LEU A 331 15.39 20.55 19.42
CA LEU A 331 15.03 19.54 18.44
C LEU A 331 15.89 18.31 18.67
N GLU A 332 15.25 17.22 19.07
CA GLU A 332 15.87 15.91 19.12
C GLU A 332 16.17 15.33 17.71
N GLY A 333 16.72 14.13 17.65
CA GLY A 333 16.95 13.38 16.43
C GLY A 333 16.34 11.99 16.49
N ALA A 334 15.42 11.68 15.57
CA ALA A 334 14.82 10.36 15.44
C ALA A 334 14.71 9.93 13.98
N LEU A 335 14.59 8.62 13.76
CA LEU A 335 14.35 8.07 12.41
C LEU A 335 12.92 8.40 11.97
N LEU A 336 12.77 8.84 10.73
CA LEU A 336 11.46 8.96 10.09
C LEU A 336 10.92 7.56 9.74
N ASN A 337 9.85 7.15 10.39
CA ASN A 337 9.16 5.88 10.16
C ASN A 337 7.63 6.03 9.99
N GLU A 338 7.07 7.18 10.38
CA GLU A 338 5.61 7.47 10.41
C GLU A 338 5.18 8.47 9.32
N GLY A 339 6.03 8.72 8.30
CA GLY A 339 5.77 9.70 7.23
C GLY A 339 6.29 11.11 7.53
N LEU A 340 6.12 12.04 6.58
CA LEU A 340 6.67 13.40 6.65
C LEU A 340 5.90 14.34 7.60
N PHE A 341 4.69 13.97 8.01
CA PHE A 341 3.81 14.76 8.88
C PHE A 341 3.47 14.02 10.18
N ALA A 342 4.36 13.14 10.65
CA ALA A 342 4.11 12.19 11.73
C ALA A 342 3.62 12.76 13.08
N LYS A 343 3.74 14.07 13.33
CA LYS A 343 3.27 14.69 14.58
C LYS A 343 2.28 15.81 14.33
N TYR A 344 1.17 15.73 15.06
CA TYR A 344 0.12 16.73 15.01
C TYR A 344 0.61 18.07 15.55
N ASN A 345 0.48 19.09 14.71
CA ASN A 345 0.61 20.48 15.07
C ASN A 345 -0.61 21.20 14.44
N PRO A 346 -1.44 21.89 15.24
CA PRO A 346 -2.68 22.52 14.75
C PRO A 346 -2.45 23.50 13.60
N LEU A 347 -1.37 24.29 13.66
CA LEU A 347 -1.04 25.25 12.61
C LEU A 347 -0.59 24.54 11.32
N ILE A 348 0.31 23.55 11.41
CA ILE A 348 0.74 22.77 10.25
C ILE A 348 -0.46 22.07 9.60
N SER A 349 -1.31 21.44 10.41
CA SER A 349 -2.48 20.68 9.94
C SER A 349 -3.47 21.54 9.14
N ARG A 350 -3.65 22.81 9.52
CA ARG A 350 -4.46 23.77 8.78
C ARG A 350 -3.80 24.21 7.47
N ILE A 351 -2.47 24.41 7.47
CA ILE A 351 -1.71 24.87 6.30
C ILE A 351 -1.68 23.81 5.19
N ILE A 352 -1.45 22.53 5.54
CA ILE A 352 -1.31 21.45 4.56
C ILE A 352 -2.62 21.04 3.88
N LYS A 353 -3.77 21.48 4.41
CA LYS A 353 -5.09 21.35 3.75
C LYS A 353 -5.16 22.19 2.48
N ASN A 354 -4.40 23.28 2.40
CA ASN A 354 -4.22 24.01 1.16
C ASN A 354 -3.17 23.29 0.28
N ASN A 355 -3.63 22.78 -0.85
CA ASN A 355 -2.83 21.98 -1.77
C ASN A 355 -1.62 22.72 -2.36
N GLU A 356 -1.76 24.01 -2.66
CA GLU A 356 -0.67 24.83 -3.22
C GLU A 356 0.44 25.02 -2.20
N TRP A 357 0.07 25.31 -0.94
CA TRP A 357 1.04 25.51 0.13
C TRP A 357 1.75 24.22 0.49
N ARG A 358 1.03 23.09 0.54
CA ARG A 358 1.65 21.77 0.71
C ARG A 358 2.65 21.47 -0.41
N ALA A 359 2.32 21.77 -1.66
CA ALA A 359 3.25 21.60 -2.78
C ALA A 359 4.51 22.48 -2.60
N GLU A 360 4.37 23.73 -2.17
CA GLU A 360 5.49 24.64 -1.91
C GLU A 360 6.37 24.19 -0.73
N MET A 361 5.76 23.64 0.33
CA MET A 361 6.48 23.01 1.44
C MET A 361 7.31 21.82 0.94
N MET A 362 6.72 20.93 0.13
CA MET A 362 7.45 19.81 -0.48
C MET A 362 8.57 20.27 -1.40
N GLN A 363 8.36 21.33 -2.18
CA GLN A 363 9.42 21.93 -3.01
C GLN A 363 10.56 22.50 -2.16
N THR A 364 10.26 23.11 -1.02
CA THR A 364 11.27 23.63 -0.09
C THR A 364 12.08 22.50 0.53
N LEU A 365 11.43 21.41 0.94
CA LEU A 365 12.10 20.22 1.44
C LEU A 365 12.96 19.54 0.35
N TRP A 366 12.41 19.39 -0.86
CA TRP A 366 13.11 18.82 -2.01
C TRP A 366 14.36 19.60 -2.39
N ARG A 367 14.33 20.94 -2.33
CA ARG A 367 15.52 21.78 -2.58
C ARG A 367 16.70 21.38 -1.69
N TYR A 368 16.44 20.94 -0.45
CA TYR A 368 17.49 20.47 0.45
C TYR A 368 17.98 19.06 0.08
N VAL A 369 17.06 18.09 -0.04
CA VAL A 369 17.42 16.67 -0.19
C VAL A 369 17.80 16.25 -1.61
N LYS A 370 17.48 17.06 -2.62
CA LYS A 370 17.93 16.79 -4.00
C LYS A 370 19.43 16.98 -4.18
N ASP A 371 20.03 17.90 -3.41
CA ASP A 371 21.45 18.25 -3.51
C ASP A 371 22.28 17.40 -2.52
N GLU A 372 23.02 16.43 -3.06
CA GLU A 372 23.91 15.55 -2.28
C GLU A 372 25.02 16.32 -1.55
N LYS A 373 25.35 17.53 -1.98
CA LYS A 373 26.27 18.40 -1.25
C LYS A 373 25.73 18.71 0.15
N ASN A 374 24.42 18.85 0.30
CA ASN A 374 23.84 19.11 1.61
C ASN A 374 24.07 17.97 2.58
N LEU A 375 23.89 16.71 2.15
CA LEU A 375 24.19 15.54 2.96
C LEU A 375 25.69 15.47 3.29
N LYS A 376 26.56 15.72 2.31
CA LYS A 376 28.00 15.72 2.52
C LYS A 376 28.43 16.75 3.57
N ASP A 377 27.93 17.97 3.47
CA ASP A 377 28.24 19.06 4.41
C ASP A 377 27.68 18.75 5.82
N ASP A 378 26.49 18.15 5.90
CA ASP A 378 25.89 17.73 7.17
C ASP A 378 26.71 16.62 7.85
N LEU A 379 27.10 15.59 7.10
CA LEU A 379 27.95 14.51 7.60
C LEU A 379 29.34 14.99 8.00
N ALA A 380 29.95 15.89 7.21
CA ALA A 380 31.24 16.47 7.55
C ALA A 380 31.18 17.28 8.85
N TYR A 381 30.12 18.06 9.07
CA TYR A 381 29.96 18.84 10.30
C TYR A 381 29.76 17.93 11.53
N ILE A 382 28.88 16.92 11.46
CA ILE A 382 28.65 16.03 12.61
C ILE A 382 29.90 15.19 12.93
N ASP A 383 30.65 14.77 11.91
CA ASP A 383 31.90 14.01 12.08
C ASP A 383 32.99 14.88 12.75
N ASP A 384 33.17 16.14 12.31
CA ASP A 384 34.09 17.10 12.95
C ASP A 384 33.66 17.41 14.39
N LEU A 385 32.37 17.68 14.61
CA LEU A 385 31.82 17.96 15.93
C LEU A 385 32.08 16.79 16.89
N ASN A 386 31.81 15.56 16.46
CA ASN A 386 32.03 14.35 17.26
C ASN A 386 33.52 14.23 17.62
N GLU A 387 34.43 14.38 16.66
CA GLU A 387 35.88 14.33 16.95
C GLU A 387 36.35 15.46 17.88
N ARG A 388 35.75 16.65 17.79
CA ARG A 388 36.04 17.79 18.67
C ARG A 388 35.68 17.51 20.14
N ILE A 389 34.55 16.84 20.39
CA ILE A 389 34.01 16.65 21.76
C ILE A 389 34.38 15.30 22.40
N LYS A 390 34.73 14.30 21.60
CA LYS A 390 34.98 12.90 22.00
C LYS A 390 35.96 12.73 23.16
N ILE A 391 37.15 13.35 23.10
CA ILE A 391 38.17 13.21 24.17
C ILE A 391 37.63 13.75 25.50
N SER A 392 36.95 14.89 25.47
CA SER A 392 36.36 15.51 26.66
C SER A 392 35.30 14.59 27.28
N PHE A 393 34.45 13.97 26.46
CA PHE A 393 33.48 12.97 26.94
C PHE A 393 34.16 11.76 27.56
N TYR A 394 35.27 11.27 27.00
CA TYR A 394 36.02 10.14 27.56
C TYR A 394 36.66 10.44 28.93
N LYS A 395 36.95 11.71 29.18
CA LYS A 395 37.47 12.19 30.47
C LYS A 395 36.36 12.44 31.50
N ASP A 396 35.15 12.75 31.06
CA ASP A 396 33.99 12.98 31.93
C ASP A 396 33.64 11.71 32.74
N ARG A 397 33.68 11.79 34.06
CA ARG A 397 33.32 10.67 34.96
C ARG A 397 32.01 10.88 35.71
N LEU A 398 31.37 12.03 35.55
CA LEU A 398 30.09 12.34 36.18
C LEU A 398 28.91 12.11 35.24
N LYS A 399 29.16 11.98 33.92
CA LYS A 399 28.11 11.63 32.97
C LYS A 399 27.40 10.33 33.35
N GLU A 400 26.10 10.30 33.08
CA GLU A 400 25.23 9.19 33.44
C GLU A 400 25.58 7.91 32.68
N PHE A 401 25.85 8.02 31.38
CA PHE A 401 26.15 6.88 30.51
C PHE A 401 27.66 6.69 30.30
N ASN A 402 28.08 5.44 30.05
CA ASN A 402 29.49 5.11 29.80
C ASN A 402 29.97 5.61 28.42
N ASN A 403 31.27 5.57 28.14
CA ASN A 403 31.83 6.05 26.87
C ASN A 403 31.33 5.28 25.65
N SER A 404 31.09 3.97 25.81
CA SER A 404 30.60 3.14 24.70
C SER A 404 29.18 3.54 24.28
N TYR A 405 28.33 3.93 25.23
CA TYR A 405 27.00 4.46 24.93
C TYR A 405 27.08 5.79 24.20
N VAL A 406 27.96 6.70 24.64
CA VAL A 406 28.18 7.99 23.95
C VAL A 406 28.61 7.78 22.50
N ASP A 407 29.59 6.89 22.25
CA ASP A 407 30.01 6.52 20.90
C ASP A 407 28.84 5.97 20.07
N SER A 408 28.04 5.06 20.65
CA SER A 408 26.87 4.49 19.99
C SER A 408 25.82 5.54 19.65
N GLN A 409 25.59 6.52 20.52
CA GLN A 409 24.65 7.62 20.28
C GLN A 409 25.15 8.56 19.17
N MET A 410 26.42 8.95 19.19
CA MET A 410 27.03 9.76 18.13
C MET A 410 26.96 9.07 16.76
N ALA A 411 27.25 7.76 16.73
CA ALA A 411 27.11 6.94 15.53
C ALA A 411 25.65 6.81 15.08
N LEU A 412 24.71 6.65 16.02
CA LEU A 412 23.28 6.58 15.74
C LEU A 412 22.79 7.89 15.10
N TYR A 413 23.12 9.05 15.65
CA TYR A 413 22.67 10.34 15.10
C TYR A 413 23.25 10.60 13.71
N ARG A 414 24.53 10.26 13.49
CA ARG A 414 25.13 10.29 12.15
C ARG A 414 24.33 9.42 11.17
N ASN A 415 23.92 8.22 11.59
CA ASN A 415 23.11 7.31 10.79
C ASN A 415 21.69 7.84 10.54
N ILE A 416 21.06 8.46 11.54
CA ILE A 416 19.74 9.10 11.44
C ILE A 416 19.76 10.22 10.39
N ILE A 417 20.78 11.08 10.41
CA ILE A 417 20.96 12.17 9.44
C ILE A 417 20.94 11.63 8.00
N GLU A 418 21.72 10.59 7.75
CA GLU A 418 21.82 9.96 6.42
C GLU A 418 20.53 9.24 6.02
N LYS A 419 19.95 8.44 6.92
CA LYS A 419 18.72 7.69 6.63
C LYS A 419 17.53 8.61 6.39
N ASN A 420 17.35 9.65 7.20
CA ASN A 420 16.26 10.61 7.00
C ASN A 420 16.40 11.35 5.68
N PHE A 421 17.62 11.74 5.29
CA PHE A 421 17.88 12.39 4.01
C PHE A 421 17.40 11.53 2.83
N TYR A 422 17.79 10.25 2.79
CA TYR A 422 17.37 9.35 1.72
C TYR A 422 15.90 8.96 1.80
N TYR A 423 15.35 8.75 3.00
CA TYR A 423 13.92 8.46 3.19
C TYR A 423 13.05 9.59 2.63
N ILE A 424 13.37 10.84 2.96
CA ILE A 424 12.64 12.01 2.46
C ILE A 424 12.79 12.10 0.93
N LYS A 425 14.01 11.93 0.42
CA LYS A 425 14.31 11.97 -1.01
C LYS A 425 13.49 10.93 -1.78
N ASP A 426 13.45 9.69 -1.29
CA ASP A 426 12.72 8.59 -1.90
C ASP A 426 11.20 8.82 -1.85
N THR A 427 10.68 9.24 -0.69
CA THR A 427 9.26 9.54 -0.47
C THR A 427 8.75 10.62 -1.43
N ILE A 428 9.54 11.67 -1.68
CA ILE A 428 9.16 12.74 -2.62
C ILE A 428 9.33 12.28 -4.07
N LYS A 429 10.40 11.54 -4.39
CA LYS A 429 10.74 11.15 -5.77
C LYS A 429 9.79 10.10 -6.35
N ASN A 430 9.35 9.15 -5.52
CA ASN A 430 8.59 7.97 -5.95
C ASN A 430 7.14 8.03 -5.40
N PRO A 431 6.24 8.84 -5.99
CA PRO A 431 4.85 8.88 -5.56
C PRO A 431 4.13 7.55 -5.89
N ASP A 432 3.25 7.08 -4.99
CA ASP A 432 2.38 5.93 -5.27
C ASP A 432 1.17 6.40 -6.08
N VAL A 433 1.14 6.00 -7.35
CA VAL A 433 0.07 6.30 -8.30
C VAL A 433 -0.35 5.02 -9.02
N ARG A 434 -1.66 4.74 -9.02
CA ARG A 434 -2.24 3.56 -9.67
C ARG A 434 -3.40 3.99 -10.55
N ALA A 435 -3.62 3.25 -11.64
CA ALA A 435 -4.72 3.47 -12.54
C ALA A 435 -5.56 2.20 -12.68
N ARG A 436 -6.89 2.32 -12.57
CA ARG A 436 -7.84 1.27 -12.91
C ARG A 436 -8.62 1.70 -14.14
N VAL A 437 -8.66 0.83 -15.14
CA VAL A 437 -9.29 1.07 -16.42
C VAL A 437 -10.56 0.23 -16.48
N TYR A 438 -11.70 0.90 -16.66
CA TYR A 438 -13.00 0.27 -16.80
C TYR A 438 -13.53 0.47 -18.21
N GLU A 439 -13.55 -0.61 -18.98
CA GLU A 439 -14.11 -0.64 -20.32
C GLU A 439 -15.61 -0.89 -20.26
N ASN A 440 -16.33 -0.33 -21.23
CA ASN A 440 -17.77 -0.50 -21.38
C ASN A 440 -18.54 -0.14 -20.10
N TYR A 441 -18.06 0.91 -19.41
CA TYR A 441 -18.53 1.30 -18.08
C TYR A 441 -20.04 1.55 -18.04
N SER A 442 -20.58 2.27 -19.02
CA SER A 442 -22.02 2.42 -19.22
C SER A 442 -22.37 2.72 -20.68
N PRO A 443 -23.65 2.65 -21.10
CA PRO A 443 -24.05 2.92 -22.49
C PRO A 443 -23.62 4.28 -23.06
N SER A 444 -23.39 5.28 -22.19
CA SER A 444 -22.94 6.63 -22.56
C SER A 444 -21.48 6.91 -22.19
N ILE A 445 -20.84 6.02 -21.44
CA ILE A 445 -19.47 6.14 -20.95
C ILE A 445 -18.73 4.87 -21.36
N PRO A 446 -18.19 4.82 -22.58
CA PRO A 446 -17.54 3.63 -23.06
C PRO A 446 -16.20 3.34 -22.36
N LEU A 447 -15.59 4.32 -21.69
CA LEU A 447 -14.36 4.15 -20.90
C LEU A 447 -14.35 5.05 -19.66
N MET A 448 -13.92 4.50 -18.52
CA MET A 448 -13.59 5.25 -17.31
C MET A 448 -12.18 4.89 -16.83
N ILE A 449 -11.38 5.89 -16.44
CA ILE A 449 -10.05 5.68 -15.83
C ILE A 449 -10.08 6.27 -14.41
N ASP A 450 -9.94 5.43 -13.39
CA ASP A 450 -9.73 5.83 -11.98
C ASP A 450 -8.23 5.96 -11.71
N ILE A 451 -7.76 7.16 -11.38
CA ILE A 451 -6.37 7.41 -10.97
C ILE A 451 -6.33 7.61 -9.44
N GLU A 452 -5.76 6.64 -8.73
CA GLU A 452 -5.53 6.68 -7.29
C GLU A 452 -4.17 7.31 -7.00
N VAL A 453 -4.13 8.37 -6.19
CA VAL A 453 -2.90 9.10 -5.83
C VAL A 453 -2.69 9.06 -4.32
N LYS A 454 -1.56 8.47 -3.88
CA LYS A 454 -1.12 8.42 -2.47
C LYS A 454 0.32 8.91 -2.31
N THR A 455 0.50 10.20 -2.09
CA THR A 455 1.81 10.83 -1.89
C THR A 455 1.68 12.18 -1.18
N PRO A 456 2.66 12.58 -0.34
CA PRO A 456 2.70 13.94 0.22
C PRO A 456 3.02 15.01 -0.85
N ALA A 457 3.57 14.62 -2.01
CA ALA A 457 3.83 15.49 -3.14
C ALA A 457 2.63 15.59 -4.07
N SER A 458 2.56 16.65 -4.88
CA SER A 458 1.59 16.70 -5.99
C SER A 458 2.09 15.87 -7.18
N VAL A 459 1.16 15.41 -8.01
CA VAL A 459 1.44 14.82 -9.33
C VAL A 459 0.62 15.55 -10.39
N ILE A 460 1.06 15.53 -11.64
CA ILE A 460 0.44 16.26 -12.73
C ILE A 460 0.19 15.30 -13.88
N LEU A 461 -1.07 15.05 -14.23
CA LEU A 461 -1.44 14.36 -15.45
C LEU A 461 -1.22 15.29 -16.63
N LYS A 462 -0.08 15.13 -17.32
CA LYS A 462 0.29 15.97 -18.46
C LYS A 462 -0.50 15.60 -19.69
N GLN A 463 -0.56 14.31 -19.99
CA GLN A 463 -1.13 13.80 -21.22
C GLN A 463 -1.77 12.43 -21.01
N ILE A 464 -2.86 12.20 -21.72
CA ILE A 464 -3.51 10.91 -21.90
C ILE A 464 -3.36 10.56 -23.37
N LYS A 465 -2.90 9.34 -23.66
CA LYS A 465 -2.94 8.78 -25.01
C LYS A 465 -3.57 7.40 -24.98
N ILE A 466 -4.53 7.18 -25.88
CA ILE A 466 -5.23 5.92 -26.05
C ILE A 466 -5.16 5.56 -27.53
N GLU A 467 -4.50 4.46 -27.86
CA GLU A 467 -4.42 3.99 -29.25
C GLU A 467 -5.82 3.60 -29.76
N ASN A 468 -6.07 3.83 -31.06
CA ASN A 468 -7.33 3.57 -31.80
C ASN A 468 -8.66 4.05 -31.18
N LEU A 469 -8.59 4.89 -30.15
CA LEU A 469 -9.74 5.61 -29.60
C LEU A 469 -9.58 7.10 -29.91
N SER A 470 -10.59 7.71 -30.54
CA SER A 470 -10.59 9.13 -30.85
C SER A 470 -11.94 9.78 -30.61
N ASP A 471 -11.97 11.11 -30.70
CA ASP A 471 -13.18 11.91 -30.74
C ASP A 471 -14.06 11.82 -29.48
N MET A 472 -13.42 11.71 -28.31
CA MET A 472 -14.08 11.61 -27.00
C MET A 472 -13.95 12.87 -26.17
N ARG A 473 -15.03 13.25 -25.49
CA ARG A 473 -14.98 14.28 -24.45
C ARG A 473 -14.57 13.64 -23.13
N VAL A 474 -13.66 14.28 -22.41
CA VAL A 474 -13.15 13.77 -21.13
C VAL A 474 -13.57 14.70 -20.00
N TYR A 475 -14.19 14.11 -18.98
CA TYR A 475 -14.66 14.80 -17.78
C TYR A 475 -13.98 14.21 -16.55
N LEU A 476 -13.56 15.06 -15.62
CA LEU A 476 -13.08 14.66 -14.31
C LEU A 476 -14.27 14.68 -13.33
N ASP A 477 -14.54 13.52 -12.75
CA ASP A 477 -15.50 13.34 -11.66
C ASP A 477 -15.04 14.09 -10.41
N VAL A 478 -15.96 14.83 -9.81
CA VAL A 478 -15.70 15.61 -8.58
C VAL A 478 -16.52 15.16 -7.39
N ASN A 479 -17.39 14.14 -7.53
CA ASN A 479 -18.37 13.83 -6.48
C ASN A 479 -18.68 12.34 -6.28
N ASN A 480 -19.39 11.68 -7.20
CA ASN A 480 -20.26 10.54 -6.92
C ASN A 480 -20.05 9.34 -7.86
N ASN A 481 -19.01 9.34 -8.69
CA ASN A 481 -18.76 8.32 -9.71
C ASN A 481 -19.89 8.20 -10.74
N ILE A 482 -20.69 9.25 -10.94
CA ILE A 482 -21.74 9.34 -11.94
C ILE A 482 -21.48 10.59 -12.77
N LEU A 483 -21.45 10.44 -14.09
CA LEU A 483 -21.32 11.59 -14.98
C LEU A 483 -22.51 12.55 -14.79
N ASP A 484 -22.26 13.72 -14.21
CA ASP A 484 -23.28 14.74 -13.95
C ASP A 484 -22.81 16.17 -14.25
N ALA A 485 -23.68 17.17 -14.02
CA ALA A 485 -23.42 18.56 -14.39
C ALA A 485 -22.34 19.25 -13.54
N GLN A 486 -21.92 18.64 -12.43
CA GLN A 486 -20.86 19.16 -11.56
C GLN A 486 -19.47 18.72 -12.04
N ASP A 487 -19.39 17.73 -12.93
CA ASP A 487 -18.12 17.22 -13.42
C ASP A 487 -17.39 18.23 -14.30
N SER A 488 -16.08 18.28 -14.11
CA SER A 488 -15.23 19.26 -14.77
C SER A 488 -14.81 18.74 -16.15
N TYR A 489 -15.18 19.46 -17.21
CA TYR A 489 -14.67 19.18 -18.55
C TYR A 489 -13.17 19.47 -18.59
N ILE A 490 -12.35 18.44 -18.85
CA ILE A 490 -10.89 18.58 -18.89
C ILE A 490 -10.30 18.59 -20.30
N GLY A 491 -11.07 18.17 -21.31
CA GLY A 491 -10.68 18.33 -22.70
C GLY A 491 -11.26 17.30 -23.65
N TYR A 492 -10.63 17.21 -24.83
CA TYR A 492 -11.07 16.38 -25.94
C TYR A 492 -9.93 15.50 -26.44
N LEU A 493 -10.21 14.21 -26.60
CA LEU A 493 -9.30 13.25 -27.21
C LEU A 493 -9.30 13.47 -28.72
N ASP A 494 -8.16 13.90 -29.26
CA ASP A 494 -8.05 14.26 -30.67
C ASP A 494 -8.08 13.02 -31.60
N LYS A 495 -7.91 13.26 -32.91
CA LYS A 495 -7.89 12.20 -33.94
C LYS A 495 -6.73 11.22 -33.79
N THR A 496 -5.70 11.57 -33.03
CA THR A 496 -4.56 10.70 -32.73
C THR A 496 -4.74 9.92 -31.43
N GLY A 497 -5.87 10.12 -30.75
CA GLY A 497 -6.14 9.53 -29.45
C GLY A 497 -5.38 10.22 -28.31
N THR A 498 -5.03 11.50 -28.45
CA THR A 498 -4.23 12.23 -27.46
C THR A 498 -5.00 13.40 -26.85
N LEU A 499 -4.80 13.62 -25.55
CA LEU A 499 -5.31 14.76 -24.78
C LEU A 499 -4.21 15.30 -23.86
N ASP A 500 -3.83 16.56 -24.01
CA ASP A 500 -3.03 17.27 -23.02
C ASP A 500 -3.94 17.77 -21.89
N ALA A 501 -3.88 17.11 -20.73
CA ALA A 501 -4.79 17.36 -19.61
C ALA A 501 -4.29 18.47 -18.69
N GLY A 502 -2.99 18.50 -18.38
CA GLY A 502 -2.38 19.46 -17.46
C GLY A 502 -2.93 19.42 -16.02
N GLN A 503 -3.61 18.35 -15.60
CA GLN A 503 -4.33 18.32 -14.34
C GLN A 503 -3.45 18.00 -13.14
N MET A 504 -3.49 18.86 -12.12
CA MET A 504 -2.76 18.65 -10.88
C MET A 504 -3.60 17.84 -9.89
N MET A 505 -3.01 16.75 -9.39
CA MET A 505 -3.64 15.79 -8.50
C MET A 505 -2.87 15.72 -7.18
N PHE A 506 -3.62 15.48 -6.12
CA PHE A 506 -3.18 15.57 -4.73
C PHE A 506 -3.83 14.45 -3.93
N SER A 507 -3.11 13.91 -2.96
CA SER A 507 -3.72 13.04 -1.96
C SER A 507 -4.58 13.81 -0.97
N GLU A 508 -5.50 13.10 -0.34
CA GLU A 508 -6.27 13.64 0.78
C GLU A 508 -5.38 13.81 2.01
N VAL A 509 -5.81 14.71 2.89
CA VAL A 509 -5.19 14.94 4.20
C VAL A 509 -6.27 14.74 5.24
N ASP A 510 -6.11 13.69 6.04
CA ASP A 510 -6.95 13.49 7.22
C ASP A 510 -6.13 13.91 8.46
N ALA A 511 -6.59 14.97 9.11
CA ALA A 511 -6.06 15.44 10.37
C ALA A 511 -7.17 15.27 11.41
N LYS A 512 -7.19 14.10 12.06
CA LYS A 512 -8.05 13.85 13.23
C LYS A 512 -7.31 14.32 14.47
N ALA A 513 -8.07 14.85 15.43
CA ALA A 513 -7.59 15.19 16.75
C ALA A 513 -8.54 14.52 17.75
N GLU A 514 -8.13 13.42 18.37
CA GLU A 514 -8.88 12.87 19.50
C GLU A 514 -8.52 13.58 20.82
N LEU A 515 -9.56 14.03 21.52
CA LEU A 515 -9.45 14.55 22.87
C LEU A 515 -8.96 13.45 23.82
N ARG A 516 -7.90 13.76 24.60
CA ARG A 516 -7.33 13.02 25.75
C ARG A 516 -6.13 12.08 25.45
N GLY A 517 -5.01 12.68 25.05
CA GLY A 517 -3.69 12.21 25.51
C GLY A 517 -3.00 11.10 24.71
N ASN A 518 -3.54 10.69 23.56
CA ASN A 518 -2.79 10.00 22.51
C ASN A 518 -2.90 10.88 21.27
N TYR A 519 -1.83 11.60 20.93
CA TYR A 519 -1.88 12.61 19.86
C TYR A 519 -1.69 11.95 18.49
N ASP A 520 -2.64 12.23 17.59
CA ASP A 520 -2.77 11.68 16.25
C ASP A 520 -1.57 12.00 15.33
N THR A 521 -1.37 11.14 14.33
CA THR A 521 -0.51 11.38 13.17
C THR A 521 -1.33 12.10 12.09
N ILE A 522 -0.77 13.10 11.40
CA ILE A 522 -1.38 13.61 10.17
C ILE A 522 -1.18 12.53 9.10
N GLU A 523 -2.28 11.99 8.55
CA GLU A 523 -2.21 10.93 7.54
C GLU A 523 -2.47 11.48 6.14
N ILE A 524 -1.65 11.00 5.19
CA ILE A 524 -1.87 11.16 3.76
C ILE A 524 -2.62 9.92 3.26
N THR A 525 -3.90 10.11 2.91
CA THR A 525 -4.77 9.04 2.43
C THR A 525 -4.89 9.08 0.90
N PRO A 526 -5.11 7.92 0.24
CA PRO A 526 -5.33 7.89 -1.20
C PRO A 526 -6.51 8.77 -1.61
N LYS A 527 -6.37 9.48 -2.74
CA LYS A 527 -7.48 10.18 -3.39
C LYS A 527 -7.68 9.62 -4.79
N HIS A 528 -8.94 9.40 -5.17
CA HIS A 528 -9.34 8.93 -6.49
C HIS A 528 -9.69 10.10 -7.41
N TYR A 529 -9.27 10.00 -8.66
CA TYR A 529 -9.54 10.95 -9.74
C TYR A 529 -10.13 10.16 -10.93
N ASN A 530 -11.45 10.13 -11.04
CA ASN A 530 -12.12 9.38 -12.12
C ASN A 530 -12.27 10.24 -13.37
N LEU A 531 -11.85 9.69 -14.50
CA LEU A 531 -11.95 10.32 -15.81
C LEU A 531 -13.00 9.57 -16.63
N PHE A 532 -14.10 10.25 -16.97
CA PHE A 532 -15.13 9.73 -17.86
C PHE A 532 -14.85 10.12 -19.31
N PHE A 533 -14.77 9.12 -20.18
CA PHE A 533 -14.66 9.32 -21.62
C PHE A 533 -16.03 9.13 -22.26
N VAL A 534 -16.53 10.17 -22.92
CA VAL A 534 -17.91 10.25 -23.43
C VAL A 534 -17.87 10.41 -24.96
N GLY A 535 -18.49 9.47 -25.66
CA GLY A 535 -18.53 9.44 -27.13
C GLY A 535 -19.47 8.38 -27.68
N ASN A 536 -19.71 8.39 -29.00
CA ASN A 536 -20.61 7.46 -29.69
C ASN A 536 -19.90 6.14 -30.06
N TYR A 537 -19.30 5.47 -29.07
CA TYR A 537 -18.73 4.12 -29.23
C TYR A 537 -19.60 3.11 -28.48
N LYS A 538 -20.03 2.05 -29.16
CA LYS A 538 -20.96 1.06 -28.57
C LYS A 538 -20.26 -0.05 -27.79
N ASN A 539 -19.08 -0.48 -28.23
CA ASN A 539 -18.24 -1.47 -27.57
C ASN A 539 -16.78 -1.04 -27.76
N ILE A 540 -16.04 -0.90 -26.67
CA ILE A 540 -14.57 -0.74 -26.70
C ILE A 540 -13.97 -2.08 -26.28
N SER A 541 -12.90 -2.49 -26.96
CA SER A 541 -11.96 -3.51 -26.50
C SER A 541 -10.60 -2.85 -26.37
N ALA A 542 -10.32 -2.23 -25.23
CA ALA A 542 -9.09 -1.51 -24.98
C ALA A 542 -8.02 -2.43 -24.37
N GLN A 543 -7.77 -3.57 -25.04
CA GLN A 543 -6.45 -4.21 -24.95
C GLN A 543 -5.33 -3.32 -25.54
N GLU A 544 -5.69 -2.16 -26.09
CA GLU A 544 -4.82 -1.17 -26.70
C GLU A 544 -4.09 -0.32 -25.66
N LYS A 545 -2.91 0.16 -26.04
CA LYS A 545 -1.94 0.75 -25.12
C LYS A 545 -2.42 2.11 -24.59
N ILE A 546 -3.00 2.13 -23.39
CA ILE A 546 -3.26 3.36 -22.65
C ILE A 546 -1.93 3.86 -22.07
N ILE A 547 -1.59 5.11 -22.38
CA ILE A 547 -0.42 5.80 -21.88
C ILE A 547 -0.88 7.02 -21.09
N LEU A 548 -0.66 7.00 -19.78
CA LEU A 548 -0.86 8.16 -18.92
C LEU A 548 0.51 8.77 -18.63
N ASN A 549 0.76 9.97 -19.14
CA ASN A 549 1.99 10.69 -18.83
C ASN A 549 1.75 11.53 -17.57
N ILE A 550 2.19 11.00 -16.43
CA ILE A 550 2.11 11.67 -15.13
C ILE A 550 3.50 12.17 -14.74
N GLU A 551 3.59 13.43 -14.35
CA GLU A 551 4.79 14.09 -13.86
C GLU A 551 4.71 14.28 -12.34
N ASN A 552 5.81 14.08 -11.63
CA ASN A 552 5.94 14.46 -10.23
C ASN A 552 5.95 15.99 -10.13
N GLY A 553 4.97 16.57 -9.44
CA GLY A 553 4.80 18.02 -9.34
C GLY A 553 5.96 18.74 -8.65
N VAL A 554 6.76 18.01 -7.85
CA VAL A 554 7.91 18.52 -7.10
C VAL A 554 9.23 18.27 -7.83
N THR A 555 9.51 17.03 -8.24
CA THR A 555 10.80 16.67 -8.86
C THR A 555 10.84 16.94 -10.36
N LYS A 556 9.68 17.01 -11.02
CA LYS A 556 9.50 17.06 -12.48
C LYS A 556 9.87 15.77 -13.22
N ASP A 557 10.13 14.69 -12.49
CA ASP A 557 10.37 13.37 -13.09
C ASP A 557 9.06 12.72 -13.55
N THR A 558 9.13 11.83 -14.54
CA THR A 558 7.99 10.99 -14.94
C THR A 558 7.68 9.95 -13.86
N VAL A 559 6.39 9.77 -13.57
CA VAL A 559 5.87 8.81 -12.59
C VAL A 559 5.55 7.49 -13.28
N ARG A 560 6.00 6.38 -12.69
CA ARG A 560 5.61 5.04 -13.12
C ARG A 560 4.23 4.70 -12.57
N ILE A 561 3.36 4.16 -13.42
CA ILE A 561 1.97 3.83 -13.09
C ILE A 561 1.77 2.32 -13.25
N ASN A 562 1.03 1.73 -12.31
CA ASN A 562 0.51 0.36 -12.43
C ASN A 562 -0.93 0.40 -12.93
N TYR A 563 -1.29 -0.53 -13.82
CA TYR A 563 -2.61 -0.60 -14.46
C TYR A 563 -3.32 -1.90 -14.11
N ASP A 564 -4.56 -1.77 -13.67
CA ASP A 564 -5.53 -2.87 -13.60
C ASP A 564 -6.64 -2.65 -14.64
N TYR A 565 -7.03 -3.69 -15.36
CA TYR A 565 -8.04 -3.63 -16.43
C TYR A 565 -9.31 -4.41 -16.05
N PHE A 566 -10.46 -3.80 -16.29
CA PHE A 566 -11.78 -4.37 -16.00
C PHE A 566 -12.73 -4.15 -17.18
N ASP A 567 -13.12 -5.21 -17.87
CA ASP A 567 -14.22 -5.16 -18.83
C ASP A 567 -15.55 -5.49 -18.12
N GLN A 568 -16.41 -4.48 -18.01
CA GLN A 568 -17.70 -4.63 -17.34
C GLN A 568 -18.68 -5.51 -18.14
N GLN A 569 -18.44 -5.77 -19.43
CA GLN A 569 -19.30 -6.68 -20.20
C GLN A 569 -19.14 -8.14 -19.80
N ILE A 570 -17.97 -8.55 -19.27
CA ILE A 570 -17.70 -9.95 -18.90
C ILE A 570 -18.73 -10.45 -17.86
N HIS A 571 -19.22 -9.59 -16.97
CA HIS A 571 -20.24 -9.97 -15.98
C HIS A 571 -21.63 -9.37 -16.25
N ARG A 572 -21.87 -8.92 -17.50
CA ARG A 572 -23.19 -8.45 -17.92
C ARG A 572 -24.26 -9.47 -17.59
N ASN A 573 -25.42 -9.01 -17.14
CA ASN A 573 -26.58 -9.83 -16.77
C ASN A 573 -26.41 -10.76 -15.55
N ARG A 574 -25.27 -10.78 -14.86
CA ARG A 574 -25.03 -11.71 -13.74
C ARG A 574 -26.06 -11.59 -12.62
N ASP A 575 -26.54 -10.39 -12.33
CA ASP A 575 -27.61 -10.15 -11.34
C ASP A 575 -28.93 -10.82 -11.69
N LYS A 576 -29.20 -11.07 -12.98
CA LYS A 576 -30.43 -11.74 -13.43
C LYS A 576 -30.51 -13.19 -12.95
N MET A 577 -29.39 -13.82 -12.59
CA MET A 577 -29.37 -15.16 -11.98
C MET A 577 -30.04 -15.20 -10.60
N ASN A 578 -30.17 -14.05 -9.93
CA ASN A 578 -30.72 -13.96 -8.58
C ASN A 578 -32.22 -13.58 -8.57
N LEU A 579 -32.85 -13.47 -9.75
CA LEU A 579 -34.27 -13.13 -9.82
C LEU A 579 -35.13 -14.24 -9.22
N GLY A 580 -36.05 -13.87 -8.33
CA GLY A 580 -37.12 -14.77 -7.92
C GLY A 580 -38.07 -15.08 -9.08
N ILE A 581 -38.72 -16.25 -9.06
CA ILE A 581 -39.60 -16.74 -10.13
C ILE A 581 -40.65 -15.72 -10.59
N ASP A 582 -41.29 -15.02 -9.65
CA ASP A 582 -42.35 -14.04 -9.97
C ASP A 582 -41.79 -12.79 -10.65
N GLU A 583 -40.58 -12.36 -10.27
CA GLU A 583 -39.90 -11.25 -10.92
C GLU A 583 -39.39 -11.64 -12.30
N PHE A 584 -38.81 -12.83 -12.43
CA PHE A 584 -38.38 -13.38 -13.72
C PHE A 584 -39.55 -13.44 -14.72
N VAL A 585 -40.70 -13.99 -14.32
CA VAL A 585 -41.91 -14.08 -15.16
C VAL A 585 -42.44 -12.69 -15.52
N ARG A 586 -42.44 -11.74 -14.58
CA ARG A 586 -42.87 -10.35 -14.85
C ARG A 586 -41.99 -9.67 -15.91
N GLN A 587 -40.68 -9.90 -15.86
CA GLN A 587 -39.74 -9.35 -16.84
C GLN A 587 -39.77 -10.08 -18.18
N ASN A 588 -40.29 -11.31 -18.22
CA ASN A 588 -40.30 -12.20 -19.38
C ASN A 588 -41.69 -12.82 -19.56
N SER A 589 -42.66 -12.00 -19.97
CA SER A 589 -44.10 -12.32 -19.94
C SER A 589 -44.56 -13.51 -20.79
N PHE A 590 -43.69 -14.05 -21.64
CA PHE A 590 -43.93 -15.28 -22.42
C PHE A 590 -43.68 -16.57 -21.59
N PHE A 591 -43.04 -16.45 -20.43
CA PHE A 591 -43.02 -17.51 -19.42
C PHE A 591 -44.25 -17.41 -18.53
N VAL A 592 -44.89 -18.54 -18.25
CA VAL A 592 -46.01 -18.63 -17.31
C VAL A 592 -45.61 -19.54 -16.15
N LYS A 593 -45.86 -19.09 -14.92
CA LYS A 593 -45.68 -19.92 -13.72
C LYS A 593 -46.74 -21.02 -13.70
N THR A 594 -46.33 -22.28 -13.84
CA THR A 594 -47.22 -23.46 -13.85
C THR A 594 -47.14 -24.29 -12.57
N GLY A 595 -46.16 -24.00 -11.70
CA GLY A 595 -46.01 -24.63 -10.40
C GLY A 595 -45.15 -23.81 -9.44
N LYS A 596 -44.83 -24.37 -8.27
CA LYS A 596 -44.04 -23.66 -7.24
C LYS A 596 -42.67 -23.20 -7.77
N ASN A 597 -41.96 -24.09 -8.44
CA ASN A 597 -40.65 -23.85 -9.08
C ASN A 597 -40.71 -24.24 -10.57
N GLU A 598 -41.87 -24.14 -11.21
CA GLU A 598 -42.05 -24.57 -12.59
C GLU A 598 -42.56 -23.41 -13.44
N ILE A 599 -41.89 -23.21 -14.57
CA ILE A 599 -42.25 -22.20 -15.57
C ILE A 599 -42.40 -22.87 -16.93
N THR A 600 -43.38 -22.41 -17.71
CA THR A 600 -43.62 -22.87 -19.08
C THR A 600 -43.38 -21.73 -20.06
N LEU A 601 -42.51 -21.95 -21.05
CA LEU A 601 -42.33 -21.08 -22.21
C LEU A 601 -43.31 -21.48 -23.31
N ASN A 602 -44.15 -20.55 -23.73
CA ASN A 602 -44.98 -20.69 -24.92
C ASN A 602 -44.27 -20.12 -26.16
N SER A 603 -44.97 -20.01 -27.29
CA SER A 603 -44.44 -19.30 -28.46
C SER A 603 -44.07 -17.85 -28.09
N ALA A 604 -42.89 -17.41 -28.51
CA ALA A 604 -42.30 -16.16 -28.02
C ALA A 604 -41.45 -15.47 -29.09
N PHE A 605 -41.36 -14.13 -28.97
CA PHE A 605 -40.43 -13.29 -29.71
C PHE A 605 -39.42 -12.72 -28.70
N ILE A 606 -38.16 -13.13 -28.81
CA ILE A 606 -37.09 -12.82 -27.84
C ILE A 606 -36.11 -11.84 -28.49
N TYR A 607 -36.07 -10.62 -27.98
CA TYR A 607 -35.26 -9.53 -28.55
C TYR A 607 -33.94 -9.28 -27.82
N LYS A 608 -33.72 -9.94 -26.69
CA LYS A 608 -32.56 -9.76 -25.81
C LYS A 608 -32.33 -11.03 -24.99
N ASP A 609 -31.17 -11.13 -24.38
CA ASP A 609 -30.84 -12.29 -23.56
C ASP A 609 -31.81 -12.51 -22.40
N ILE A 610 -32.17 -13.77 -22.24
CA ILE A 610 -32.95 -14.27 -21.13
C ILE A 610 -32.05 -15.14 -20.28
N ILE A 611 -31.91 -14.75 -19.01
CA ILE A 611 -31.17 -15.55 -18.02
C ILE A 611 -32.20 -16.22 -17.11
N ILE A 612 -32.33 -17.53 -17.22
CA ILE A 612 -33.22 -18.31 -16.35
C ILE A 612 -32.47 -18.69 -15.08
N PRO A 613 -32.94 -18.27 -13.89
CA PRO A 613 -32.26 -18.53 -12.62
C PRO A 613 -32.24 -20.04 -12.28
N PRO A 614 -31.34 -20.48 -11.39
CA PRO A 614 -31.25 -21.90 -10.99
C PRO A 614 -32.44 -22.35 -10.14
N GLY A 615 -32.60 -23.68 -10.03
CA GLY A 615 -33.60 -24.30 -9.15
C GLY A 615 -35.03 -24.34 -9.69
N LEU A 616 -35.23 -23.94 -10.95
CA LEU A 616 -36.50 -24.05 -11.67
C LEU A 616 -36.56 -25.33 -12.52
N LYS A 617 -37.77 -25.74 -12.86
CA LYS A 617 -38.07 -26.68 -13.92
C LYS A 617 -38.69 -25.88 -15.07
N VAL A 618 -38.00 -25.85 -16.21
CA VAL A 618 -38.43 -25.08 -17.38
C VAL A 618 -39.06 -26.04 -18.39
N ILE A 619 -40.31 -25.81 -18.73
CA ILE A 619 -41.03 -26.58 -19.76
C ILE A 619 -41.15 -25.71 -21.00
N ILE A 620 -40.83 -26.25 -22.17
CA ILE A 620 -41.15 -25.61 -23.45
C ILE A 620 -42.43 -26.28 -23.97
N ALA A 621 -43.50 -25.50 -24.13
CA ALA A 621 -44.79 -26.06 -24.50
C ALA A 621 -44.71 -26.74 -25.89
N PRO A 622 -45.26 -27.95 -26.07
CA PRO A 622 -45.27 -28.64 -27.37
C PRO A 622 -45.88 -27.78 -28.47
N GLY A 623 -45.31 -27.82 -29.68
CA GLY A 623 -45.77 -27.01 -30.82
C GLY A 623 -45.32 -25.54 -30.80
N SER A 624 -44.54 -25.10 -29.81
CA SER A 624 -44.12 -23.71 -29.70
C SER A 624 -43.17 -23.27 -30.83
N ASN A 625 -43.31 -22.01 -31.24
CA ASN A 625 -42.35 -21.31 -32.09
C ASN A 625 -41.69 -20.19 -31.30
N ILE A 626 -40.38 -20.30 -31.11
CA ILE A 626 -39.54 -19.35 -30.40
C ILE A 626 -38.67 -18.65 -31.45
N PHE A 627 -38.94 -17.36 -31.66
CA PHE A 627 -38.20 -16.50 -32.58
C PHE A 627 -37.21 -15.63 -31.80
N LEU A 628 -35.93 -15.71 -32.12
CA LEU A 628 -34.88 -14.94 -31.45
C LEU A 628 -34.28 -13.91 -32.40
N ALA A 629 -34.19 -12.65 -31.94
CA ALA A 629 -33.51 -11.60 -32.68
C ALA A 629 -32.01 -11.88 -32.80
N LYS A 630 -31.34 -11.14 -33.70
CA LYS A 630 -29.88 -11.21 -33.85
C LYS A 630 -29.19 -11.08 -32.49
N ASP A 631 -28.24 -11.97 -32.23
CA ASP A 631 -27.44 -12.04 -30.99
C ASP A 631 -28.24 -12.33 -29.71
N ALA A 632 -29.56 -12.57 -29.76
CA ALA A 632 -30.33 -12.86 -28.55
C ALA A 632 -30.17 -14.33 -28.13
N SER A 633 -29.88 -14.53 -26.84
CA SER A 633 -29.65 -15.86 -26.27
C SER A 633 -30.63 -16.24 -25.15
N ILE A 634 -30.77 -17.54 -24.89
CA ILE A 634 -31.42 -18.04 -23.69
C ILE A 634 -30.38 -18.84 -22.90
N ILE A 635 -30.03 -18.35 -21.72
CA ILE A 635 -29.06 -19.01 -20.83
C ILE A 635 -29.80 -19.47 -19.59
N SER A 636 -29.87 -20.78 -19.41
CA SER A 636 -30.60 -21.41 -18.32
C SER A 636 -29.67 -22.07 -17.34
N TYR A 637 -29.79 -21.70 -16.06
CA TYR A 637 -29.18 -22.45 -14.95
C TYR A 637 -30.13 -23.50 -14.36
N SER A 638 -31.19 -23.80 -15.11
CA SER A 638 -32.27 -24.74 -14.75
C SER A 638 -32.49 -25.75 -15.86
N SER A 639 -32.95 -26.95 -15.49
CA SER A 639 -33.28 -28.00 -16.44
C SER A 639 -34.36 -27.55 -17.44
N ILE A 640 -34.15 -27.84 -18.72
CA ILE A 640 -35.13 -27.60 -19.78
C ILE A 640 -35.73 -28.93 -20.23
N LEU A 641 -37.06 -28.98 -20.25
CA LEU A 641 -37.86 -30.08 -20.79
C LEU A 641 -38.63 -29.56 -22.01
N ALA A 642 -38.15 -29.93 -23.20
CA ALA A 642 -38.77 -29.60 -24.47
C ALA A 642 -39.19 -30.90 -25.17
N GLU A 643 -40.40 -31.37 -24.88
CA GLU A 643 -40.93 -32.63 -25.40
C GLU A 643 -42.05 -32.36 -26.41
N GLY A 644 -41.67 -32.12 -27.66
CA GLY A 644 -42.59 -32.01 -28.79
C GLY A 644 -43.09 -33.37 -29.29
N SER A 645 -43.76 -33.36 -30.44
CA SER A 645 -44.19 -34.57 -31.14
C SER A 645 -44.04 -34.41 -32.66
N ALA A 646 -44.24 -35.50 -33.41
CA ALA A 646 -44.17 -35.49 -34.87
C ALA A 646 -45.09 -34.44 -35.54
N VAL A 647 -46.26 -34.17 -34.92
CA VAL A 647 -47.24 -33.17 -35.40
C VAL A 647 -47.14 -31.83 -34.66
N GLY A 648 -46.59 -31.81 -33.45
CA GLY A 648 -46.42 -30.62 -32.60
C GLY A 648 -44.96 -30.38 -32.26
N LYS A 649 -44.14 -30.07 -33.27
CA LYS A 649 -42.71 -29.82 -33.14
C LYS A 649 -42.44 -28.50 -32.41
N ILE A 650 -41.39 -28.46 -31.60
CA ILE A 650 -40.91 -27.21 -30.97
C ILE A 650 -39.84 -26.60 -31.88
N ASN A 651 -39.89 -25.30 -32.12
CA ASN A 651 -39.01 -24.61 -33.07
C ASN A 651 -38.27 -23.45 -32.41
N PHE A 652 -36.95 -23.41 -32.52
CA PHE A 652 -36.09 -22.27 -32.22
C PHE A 652 -35.52 -21.74 -33.53
N LYS A 653 -35.86 -20.49 -33.89
CA LYS A 653 -35.57 -19.91 -35.21
C LYS A 653 -35.10 -18.46 -35.10
N PRO A 654 -34.32 -17.96 -36.06
CA PRO A 654 -34.05 -16.53 -36.15
C PRO A 654 -35.35 -15.77 -36.40
N LEU A 655 -35.48 -14.60 -35.78
CA LEU A 655 -36.57 -13.66 -36.02
C LEU A 655 -36.57 -13.16 -37.47
N ILE A 656 -35.36 -12.91 -37.99
CA ILE A 656 -35.13 -12.49 -39.37
C ILE A 656 -34.25 -13.54 -40.04
N PRO A 657 -34.73 -14.23 -41.09
CA PRO A 657 -33.93 -15.21 -41.80
C PRO A 657 -32.59 -14.63 -42.27
N GLY A 658 -31.49 -15.34 -41.97
CA GLY A 658 -30.12 -14.91 -42.28
C GLY A 658 -29.43 -14.05 -41.21
N GLU A 659 -30.17 -13.58 -40.19
CA GLU A 659 -29.58 -12.95 -39.01
C GLU A 659 -29.49 -13.97 -37.86
N PRO A 660 -28.29 -14.50 -37.55
CA PRO A 660 -28.18 -15.54 -36.54
C PRO A 660 -28.51 -14.99 -35.15
N TRP A 661 -29.36 -15.72 -34.44
CA TRP A 661 -29.53 -15.55 -32.99
C TRP A 661 -28.36 -16.18 -32.26
N GLY A 662 -28.22 -15.95 -30.96
CA GLY A 662 -27.12 -16.51 -30.17
C GLY A 662 -27.33 -18.00 -29.86
N SER A 663 -27.25 -18.36 -28.58
CA SER A 663 -27.27 -19.75 -28.12
C SER A 663 -28.42 -20.03 -27.16
N LEU A 664 -28.92 -21.28 -27.17
CA LEU A 664 -29.63 -21.87 -26.04
C LEU A 664 -28.59 -22.62 -25.19
N ALA A 665 -28.16 -22.00 -24.09
CA ALA A 665 -27.19 -22.60 -23.18
C ALA A 665 -27.88 -23.10 -21.91
N VAL A 666 -27.61 -24.35 -21.51
CA VAL A 666 -28.04 -24.90 -20.21
C VAL A 666 -26.83 -25.30 -19.39
N ILE A 667 -26.66 -24.64 -18.25
CA ILE A 667 -25.44 -24.66 -17.47
C ILE A 667 -25.71 -25.22 -16.07
N SER A 668 -24.94 -26.25 -15.67
CA SER A 668 -24.95 -26.86 -14.34
C SER A 668 -26.35 -27.29 -13.85
N ALA A 669 -27.21 -27.70 -14.77
CA ALA A 669 -28.53 -28.26 -14.45
C ALA A 669 -28.44 -29.80 -14.36
N PRO A 670 -29.33 -30.49 -13.60
CA PRO A 670 -29.23 -31.94 -13.45
C PRO A 670 -29.33 -32.72 -14.78
N LYS A 671 -30.36 -32.42 -15.57
CA LYS A 671 -30.62 -33.06 -16.88
C LYS A 671 -31.57 -32.21 -17.72
N SER A 672 -31.35 -32.14 -19.03
CA SER A 672 -32.29 -31.53 -19.99
C SER A 672 -32.69 -32.51 -21.09
N ILE A 673 -33.92 -32.37 -21.57
CA ILE A 673 -34.55 -33.29 -22.53
C ILE A 673 -35.06 -32.48 -23.73
N PHE A 674 -34.67 -32.90 -24.93
CA PHE A 674 -35.09 -32.32 -26.20
C PHE A 674 -35.62 -33.42 -27.12
N LYS A 675 -36.94 -33.50 -27.28
CA LYS A 675 -37.60 -34.47 -28.17
C LYS A 675 -38.43 -33.73 -29.21
N TYR A 676 -38.24 -34.04 -30.49
CA TYR A 676 -38.92 -33.34 -31.59
C TYR A 676 -38.72 -31.82 -31.56
N VAL A 677 -37.48 -31.38 -31.30
CA VAL A 677 -37.07 -29.97 -31.25
C VAL A 677 -36.23 -29.63 -32.47
N TYR A 678 -36.50 -28.49 -33.08
CA TYR A 678 -35.88 -28.03 -34.32
C TYR A 678 -35.18 -26.71 -34.04
N PHE A 679 -33.85 -26.74 -34.07
CA PHE A 679 -33.01 -25.58 -33.90
C PHE A 679 -32.48 -25.15 -35.27
N THR A 680 -32.68 -23.89 -35.62
CA THR A 680 -32.22 -23.36 -36.91
C THR A 680 -31.56 -22.00 -36.73
N GLY A 681 -30.39 -21.78 -37.34
CA GLY A 681 -29.81 -20.44 -37.54
C GLY A 681 -29.25 -19.75 -36.29
N GLY A 682 -28.87 -20.50 -35.25
CA GLY A 682 -28.19 -19.95 -34.07
C GLY A 682 -26.67 -20.04 -34.18
N LYS A 683 -25.96 -19.41 -33.24
CA LYS A 683 -24.48 -19.37 -33.19
C LYS A 683 -23.98 -19.47 -31.74
N ASP A 684 -22.70 -19.19 -31.53
CA ASP A 684 -22.07 -19.08 -30.22
C ASP A 684 -22.56 -17.87 -29.39
N GLU A 685 -22.30 -17.89 -28.08
CA GLU A 685 -22.65 -16.82 -27.14
C GLU A 685 -21.55 -16.62 -26.08
N SER A 686 -21.26 -15.36 -25.75
CA SER A 686 -20.37 -14.97 -24.64
C SER A 686 -21.11 -14.05 -23.65
N ASN A 687 -21.43 -14.57 -22.46
CA ASN A 687 -22.20 -13.83 -21.45
C ASN A 687 -21.78 -14.21 -20.03
N MET A 688 -21.70 -13.28 -19.08
CA MET A 688 -21.38 -13.59 -17.67
C MET A 688 -20.05 -14.37 -17.45
N GLY A 689 -19.13 -14.38 -18.43
CA GLY A 689 -17.90 -15.18 -18.43
C GLY A 689 -18.08 -16.62 -18.92
N LEU A 690 -19.29 -16.99 -19.35
CA LEU A 690 -19.60 -18.22 -20.08
C LEU A 690 -19.35 -18.00 -21.57
N PHE A 691 -18.69 -18.96 -22.22
CA PHE A 691 -18.66 -19.08 -23.67
C PHE A 691 -19.37 -20.37 -24.09
N ALA A 692 -20.51 -20.24 -24.77
CA ALA A 692 -21.30 -21.32 -25.32
C ALA A 692 -21.02 -21.42 -26.83
N SER A 693 -20.22 -22.38 -27.27
CA SER A 693 -19.77 -22.49 -28.67
C SER A 693 -20.83 -23.01 -29.65
N GLY A 694 -21.86 -23.68 -29.13
CA GLY A 694 -22.93 -24.25 -29.93
C GLY A 694 -24.26 -23.50 -29.88
N MET A 695 -25.05 -23.61 -30.95
CA MET A 695 -26.45 -23.13 -30.99
C MET A 695 -27.29 -23.76 -29.86
N LEU A 696 -27.04 -25.03 -29.52
CA LEU A 696 -27.40 -25.64 -28.25
C LEU A 696 -26.14 -26.03 -27.49
N SER A 697 -25.97 -25.47 -26.28
CA SER A 697 -24.83 -25.76 -25.42
C SER A 697 -25.28 -26.32 -24.07
N LEU A 698 -24.78 -27.49 -23.67
CA LEU A 698 -25.15 -28.18 -22.41
C LEU A 698 -23.91 -28.49 -21.58
N TYR A 699 -23.62 -27.66 -20.57
CA TYR A 699 -22.38 -27.78 -19.78
C TYR A 699 -22.68 -28.21 -18.36
N GLY A 700 -22.02 -29.28 -17.89
CA GLY A 700 -22.32 -29.90 -16.61
C GLY A 700 -23.78 -30.36 -16.48
N THR A 701 -24.45 -30.59 -17.62
CA THR A 701 -25.87 -30.91 -17.70
C THR A 701 -26.08 -32.15 -18.55
N ASP A 702 -26.62 -33.22 -17.95
CA ASP A 702 -26.91 -34.45 -18.70
C ASP A 702 -27.95 -34.16 -19.80
N ALA A 703 -27.77 -34.76 -20.97
CA ALA A 703 -28.57 -34.47 -22.15
C ALA A 703 -29.22 -35.73 -22.74
N GLU A 704 -30.51 -35.62 -23.05
CA GLU A 704 -31.25 -36.59 -23.86
C GLU A 704 -31.88 -35.85 -25.05
N ILE A 705 -31.38 -36.14 -26.25
CA ILE A 705 -31.80 -35.51 -27.50
C ILE A 705 -32.31 -36.60 -28.42
N THR A 706 -33.55 -36.51 -28.88
CA THR A 706 -34.15 -37.55 -29.72
C THR A 706 -35.10 -36.98 -30.77
N ASN A 707 -35.09 -37.54 -31.98
CA ASN A 707 -35.97 -37.10 -33.08
C ASN A 707 -35.92 -35.59 -33.36
N SER A 708 -34.76 -34.97 -33.19
CA SER A 708 -34.57 -33.52 -33.25
C SER A 708 -33.75 -33.09 -34.47
N GLU A 709 -33.75 -31.80 -34.81
CA GLU A 709 -33.00 -31.24 -35.94
C GLU A 709 -32.14 -30.05 -35.52
N PHE A 710 -30.92 -30.00 -36.06
CA PHE A 710 -29.99 -28.88 -35.96
C PHE A 710 -29.57 -28.47 -37.37
N SER A 711 -29.99 -27.29 -37.81
CA SER A 711 -29.72 -26.84 -39.17
C SER A 711 -29.25 -25.40 -39.26
N LEU A 712 -28.38 -25.13 -40.25
CA LEU A 712 -27.89 -23.78 -40.54
C LEU A 712 -27.23 -23.07 -39.33
N ALA A 713 -26.62 -23.81 -38.40
CA ALA A 713 -25.86 -23.20 -37.33
C ALA A 713 -24.70 -22.36 -37.90
N CYS A 714 -24.47 -21.19 -37.31
CA CYS A 714 -23.50 -20.20 -37.76
C CYS A 714 -22.31 -20.03 -36.80
N GLY A 715 -22.31 -20.73 -35.66
CA GLY A 715 -21.19 -20.79 -34.72
C GLY A 715 -20.26 -21.98 -34.99
N ASP A 716 -19.32 -22.18 -34.07
CA ASP A 716 -18.35 -23.29 -34.13
C ASP A 716 -19.05 -24.66 -34.04
N ASP A 717 -20.12 -24.77 -33.24
CA ASP A 717 -20.88 -26.02 -33.09
C ASP A 717 -22.38 -25.84 -33.38
N ALA A 718 -23.03 -26.91 -33.85
CA ALA A 718 -24.49 -26.99 -33.80
C ALA A 718 -24.98 -27.46 -32.42
N LEU A 719 -24.33 -28.49 -31.87
CA LEU A 719 -24.56 -29.02 -30.53
C LEU A 719 -23.23 -29.18 -29.79
N ASN A 720 -23.08 -28.49 -28.65
CA ASN A 720 -21.91 -28.61 -27.79
C ASN A 720 -22.29 -29.15 -26.41
N ILE A 721 -21.67 -30.25 -25.97
CA ILE A 721 -21.93 -30.83 -24.64
C ILE A 721 -20.61 -31.04 -23.90
N LYS A 722 -20.52 -30.50 -22.68
CA LYS A 722 -19.29 -30.50 -21.88
C LYS A 722 -19.52 -31.07 -20.48
N ASN A 723 -18.62 -31.94 -20.01
CA ASN A 723 -18.61 -32.47 -18.64
C ASN A 723 -19.94 -33.11 -18.19
N ALA A 724 -20.60 -33.86 -19.07
CA ALA A 724 -21.91 -34.43 -18.81
C ALA A 724 -22.04 -35.86 -19.37
N LYS A 725 -23.22 -36.47 -19.21
CA LYS A 725 -23.66 -37.61 -20.03
C LYS A 725 -24.51 -37.11 -21.20
N ALA A 726 -24.42 -37.77 -22.34
CA ALA A 726 -25.13 -37.34 -23.54
C ALA A 726 -25.69 -38.52 -24.33
N GLU A 727 -26.98 -38.50 -24.63
CA GLU A 727 -27.60 -39.43 -25.58
C GLU A 727 -28.26 -38.64 -26.71
N VAL A 728 -27.83 -38.88 -27.95
CA VAL A 728 -28.34 -38.24 -29.17
C VAL A 728 -28.79 -39.33 -30.13
N ASN A 729 -30.11 -39.43 -30.33
CA ASN A 729 -30.69 -40.52 -31.10
C ASN A 729 -31.63 -40.04 -32.21
N ASN A 730 -31.62 -40.70 -33.37
CA ASN A 730 -32.60 -40.51 -34.45
C ASN A 730 -32.78 -39.04 -34.89
N SER A 731 -31.71 -38.24 -34.87
CA SER A 731 -31.74 -36.79 -35.12
C SER A 731 -31.02 -36.42 -36.42
N LEU A 732 -31.28 -35.22 -36.93
CA LEU A 732 -30.71 -34.68 -38.18
C LEU A 732 -29.84 -33.46 -37.90
N PHE A 733 -28.61 -33.46 -38.43
CA PHE A 733 -27.69 -32.34 -38.46
C PHE A 733 -27.42 -31.95 -39.91
N TYR A 734 -27.84 -30.75 -40.33
CA TYR A 734 -27.88 -30.40 -41.75
C TYR A 734 -27.36 -28.98 -42.02
N LYS A 735 -26.33 -28.88 -42.88
CA LYS A 735 -25.79 -27.59 -43.35
C LYS A 735 -25.37 -26.64 -42.23
N ASN A 736 -24.73 -27.16 -41.18
CA ASN A 736 -24.10 -26.33 -40.16
C ASN A 736 -22.75 -25.81 -40.67
N SER A 737 -22.35 -24.61 -40.24
CA SER A 737 -21.18 -23.92 -40.78
C SER A 737 -19.85 -24.59 -40.39
N PHE A 738 -19.79 -25.20 -39.22
CA PHE A 738 -18.63 -25.91 -38.69
C PHE A 738 -19.06 -27.29 -38.15
N ASP A 739 -18.77 -27.61 -36.89
CA ASP A 739 -18.96 -28.94 -36.32
C ASP A 739 -20.44 -29.18 -36.03
N ALA A 740 -20.94 -30.38 -36.34
CA ALA A 740 -22.32 -30.71 -36.02
C ALA A 740 -22.49 -31.08 -34.54
N ILE A 741 -21.60 -31.94 -34.03
CA ILE A 741 -21.53 -32.28 -32.61
C ILE A 741 -20.10 -32.06 -32.14
N ASP A 742 -19.93 -31.38 -31.03
CA ASP A 742 -18.68 -31.34 -30.26
C ASP A 742 -18.95 -31.77 -28.80
N PHE A 743 -18.32 -32.88 -28.40
CA PHE A 743 -18.39 -33.46 -27.07
C PHE A 743 -17.04 -33.45 -26.35
N ASP A 744 -16.90 -32.51 -25.42
CA ASP A 744 -15.75 -32.43 -24.52
C ASP A 744 -16.02 -33.09 -23.17
N PHE A 745 -15.17 -34.03 -22.80
CA PHE A 745 -15.16 -34.68 -21.49
C PHE A 745 -16.49 -35.36 -21.11
N VAL A 746 -17.22 -35.85 -22.10
CA VAL A 746 -18.46 -36.60 -21.91
C VAL A 746 -18.11 -37.95 -21.29
N LYS A 747 -18.52 -38.14 -20.03
CA LYS A 747 -18.10 -39.30 -19.22
C LYS A 747 -18.78 -40.61 -19.63
N LYS A 748 -19.95 -40.50 -20.24
CA LYS A 748 -20.69 -41.61 -20.83
C LYS A 748 -21.66 -41.03 -21.84
N GLY A 749 -21.58 -41.46 -23.09
CA GLY A 749 -22.53 -41.01 -24.09
C GLY A 749 -22.83 -42.01 -25.17
N LYS A 750 -23.82 -41.67 -25.98
CA LYS A 750 -24.28 -42.45 -27.13
C LYS A 750 -24.77 -41.50 -28.23
N VAL A 751 -24.29 -41.71 -29.45
CA VAL A 751 -24.75 -41.05 -30.66
C VAL A 751 -25.20 -42.14 -31.63
N GLU A 752 -26.51 -42.36 -31.75
CA GLU A 752 -27.05 -43.48 -32.52
C GLU A 752 -28.18 -43.15 -33.50
N GLY A 753 -28.13 -43.71 -34.71
CA GLY A 753 -29.23 -43.63 -35.68
C GLY A 753 -29.44 -42.24 -36.26
N ASN A 754 -28.45 -41.35 -36.18
CA ASN A 754 -28.55 -39.97 -36.63
C ASN A 754 -28.08 -39.81 -38.09
N GLN A 755 -28.47 -38.69 -38.70
CA GLN A 755 -28.02 -38.27 -40.03
C GLN A 755 -27.28 -36.94 -39.94
N PHE A 756 -26.10 -36.87 -40.54
CA PHE A 756 -25.25 -35.68 -40.59
C PHE A 756 -24.95 -35.39 -42.05
N ILE A 757 -25.47 -34.30 -42.60
CA ILE A 757 -25.49 -34.05 -44.04
C ILE A 757 -24.98 -32.63 -44.33
N GLU A 758 -23.90 -32.55 -45.11
CA GLU A 758 -23.35 -31.29 -45.64
C GLU A 758 -22.93 -30.28 -44.54
N ASN A 759 -22.33 -30.75 -43.44
CA ASN A 759 -21.78 -29.87 -42.40
C ASN A 759 -20.38 -29.35 -42.78
N GLY A 760 -20.03 -28.13 -42.40
CA GLY A 760 -18.85 -27.44 -42.92
C GLY A 760 -17.51 -27.92 -42.36
N ASN A 761 -17.50 -28.58 -41.20
CA ASN A 761 -16.28 -29.14 -40.61
C ASN A 761 -16.51 -30.60 -40.15
N ASP A 762 -16.39 -30.93 -38.86
CA ASP A 762 -16.51 -32.30 -38.39
C ASP A 762 -17.98 -32.73 -38.20
N GLY A 763 -18.31 -33.96 -38.58
CA GLY A 763 -19.63 -34.53 -38.34
C GLY A 763 -19.88 -34.79 -36.85
N ILE A 764 -18.91 -35.43 -36.19
CA ILE A 764 -18.88 -35.68 -34.75
C ILE A 764 -17.43 -35.45 -34.29
N ASP A 765 -17.16 -34.44 -33.48
CA ASP A 765 -15.89 -34.27 -32.76
C ASP A 765 -16.05 -34.66 -31.29
N ILE A 766 -15.11 -35.47 -30.80
CA ILE A 766 -15.05 -35.86 -29.39
C ILE A 766 -13.63 -35.69 -28.85
N SER A 767 -13.54 -35.16 -27.63
CA SER A 767 -12.28 -34.88 -26.93
C SER A 767 -12.41 -35.31 -25.46
N GLY A 768 -11.50 -36.17 -24.98
CA GLY A 768 -11.52 -36.67 -23.60
C GLY A 768 -12.78 -37.45 -23.20
N SER A 769 -13.42 -38.13 -24.16
CA SER A 769 -14.81 -38.60 -24.07
C SER A 769 -14.96 -40.13 -24.21
N TYR A 770 -16.02 -40.67 -23.59
CA TYR A 770 -16.41 -42.09 -23.62
C TYR A 770 -17.80 -42.23 -24.25
N VAL A 771 -17.87 -42.24 -25.57
CA VAL A 771 -19.12 -42.12 -26.33
C VAL A 771 -19.24 -43.25 -27.35
N ASP A 772 -20.33 -44.00 -27.32
CA ASP A 772 -20.65 -45.00 -28.34
C ASP A 772 -21.24 -44.30 -29.58
N ILE A 773 -20.65 -44.49 -30.76
CA ILE A 773 -21.09 -43.88 -32.03
C ILE A 773 -21.56 -44.99 -32.96
N LYS A 774 -22.88 -45.16 -33.09
CA LYS A 774 -23.47 -46.35 -33.74
C LYS A 774 -24.51 -46.04 -34.80
N ASN A 775 -24.51 -46.79 -35.90
CA ASN A 775 -25.61 -46.78 -36.88
C ASN A 775 -25.95 -45.37 -37.42
N ASN A 776 -24.97 -44.47 -37.51
CA ASN A 776 -25.16 -43.11 -38.04
C ASN A 776 -24.83 -43.06 -39.54
N ILE A 777 -25.41 -42.09 -40.23
CA ILE A 777 -25.09 -41.76 -41.62
C ILE A 777 -24.47 -40.36 -41.63
N ILE A 778 -23.19 -40.27 -42.01
CA ILE A 778 -22.45 -39.02 -42.07
C ILE A 778 -22.00 -38.82 -43.51
N LYS A 779 -22.52 -37.77 -44.16
CA LYS A 779 -22.27 -37.49 -45.58
C LYS A 779 -21.77 -36.07 -45.78
N LYS A 780 -20.68 -35.94 -46.55
CA LYS A 780 -20.13 -34.65 -47.00
C LYS A 780 -19.88 -33.68 -45.85
N SER A 781 -19.29 -34.15 -44.75
CA SER A 781 -18.75 -33.23 -43.75
C SER A 781 -17.42 -32.68 -44.26
N GLY A 782 -17.15 -31.39 -44.05
CA GLY A 782 -16.06 -30.67 -44.71
C GLY A 782 -14.65 -31.09 -44.29
N ASP A 783 -14.48 -31.72 -43.12
CA ASP A 783 -13.20 -32.27 -42.67
C ASP A 783 -13.34 -33.77 -42.27
N LYS A 784 -13.56 -34.10 -41.00
CA LYS A 784 -13.71 -35.50 -40.56
C LYS A 784 -15.19 -35.88 -40.45
N CYS A 785 -15.59 -37.05 -40.93
CA CYS A 785 -16.91 -37.57 -40.57
C CYS A 785 -16.96 -37.82 -39.05
N ILE A 786 -15.92 -38.46 -38.47
CA ILE A 786 -15.76 -38.65 -37.02
C ILE A 786 -14.33 -38.25 -36.61
N SER A 787 -14.22 -37.37 -35.63
CA SER A 787 -12.96 -36.95 -35.02
C SER A 787 -12.89 -37.44 -33.57
N VAL A 788 -11.76 -38.04 -33.20
CA VAL A 788 -11.55 -38.69 -31.89
C VAL A 788 -10.22 -38.23 -31.32
N GLY A 789 -10.24 -37.39 -30.30
CA GLY A 789 -9.03 -36.84 -29.68
C GLY A 789 -8.93 -36.96 -28.16
N GLU A 790 -7.76 -36.55 -27.66
CA GLU A 790 -7.46 -36.33 -26.25
C GLU A 790 -7.81 -37.51 -25.31
N LYS A 791 -7.27 -38.70 -25.57
CA LYS A 791 -7.56 -39.93 -24.80
C LYS A 791 -9.04 -40.29 -24.78
N SER A 792 -9.67 -40.31 -25.94
CA SER A 792 -11.05 -40.80 -26.09
C SER A 792 -11.07 -42.31 -26.39
N TYR A 793 -12.13 -42.98 -25.93
CA TYR A 793 -12.29 -44.44 -26.03
C TYR A 793 -13.67 -44.87 -26.57
N PRO A 794 -14.10 -44.37 -27.73
CA PRO A 794 -15.42 -44.70 -28.27
C PRO A 794 -15.46 -46.11 -28.89
N LEU A 795 -16.65 -46.72 -28.89
CA LEU A 795 -16.99 -47.79 -29.83
C LEU A 795 -17.70 -47.15 -31.04
N ILE A 796 -17.06 -47.25 -32.21
CA ILE A 796 -17.55 -46.72 -33.48
C ILE A 796 -17.98 -47.90 -34.35
N SER A 797 -19.30 -48.13 -34.47
CA SER A 797 -19.81 -49.31 -35.18
C SER A 797 -21.06 -49.12 -36.05
N GLY A 798 -21.11 -49.76 -37.22
CA GLY A 798 -22.31 -49.76 -38.07
C GLY A 798 -22.58 -48.42 -38.76
N ASN A 799 -21.62 -47.50 -38.80
CA ASN A 799 -21.81 -46.18 -39.39
C ASN A 799 -21.53 -46.19 -40.90
N THR A 800 -22.19 -45.30 -41.65
CA THR A 800 -21.87 -44.99 -43.06
C THR A 800 -21.21 -43.61 -43.14
N LEU A 801 -19.95 -43.57 -43.57
CA LEU A 801 -19.09 -42.38 -43.64
C LEU A 801 -18.76 -42.10 -45.11
N ASP A 802 -19.43 -41.11 -45.70
CA ASP A 802 -19.48 -40.91 -47.17
C ASP A 802 -19.05 -39.50 -47.58
N GLY A 803 -17.90 -39.38 -48.27
CA GLY A 803 -17.50 -38.12 -48.92
C GLY A 803 -16.96 -37.04 -47.98
N CYS A 804 -16.29 -37.40 -46.88
CA CYS A 804 -15.54 -36.48 -46.02
C CYS A 804 -14.05 -36.41 -46.47
N GLU A 805 -13.30 -35.40 -46.00
CA GLU A 805 -11.84 -35.38 -46.20
C GLU A 805 -11.20 -36.59 -45.49
N MET A 806 -11.65 -36.86 -44.26
CA MET A 806 -11.31 -38.07 -43.53
C MET A 806 -12.58 -38.77 -43.03
N GLY A 807 -12.67 -40.09 -43.19
CA GLY A 807 -13.74 -40.88 -42.59
C GLY A 807 -13.65 -40.82 -41.06
N ILE A 808 -12.54 -41.29 -40.50
CA ILE A 808 -12.28 -41.25 -39.05
C ILE A 808 -10.89 -40.71 -38.78
N GLY A 809 -10.78 -39.60 -38.06
CA GLY A 809 -9.50 -39.06 -37.57
C GLY A 809 -9.30 -39.40 -36.09
N THR A 810 -8.19 -40.07 -35.76
CA THR A 810 -7.86 -40.49 -34.39
C THR A 810 -6.56 -39.82 -33.95
N LYS A 811 -6.60 -39.12 -32.81
CA LYS A 811 -5.50 -38.28 -32.35
C LYS A 811 -5.24 -38.39 -30.84
N ASP A 812 -4.04 -37.97 -30.44
CA ASP A 812 -3.70 -37.61 -29.06
C ASP A 812 -3.98 -38.71 -28.01
N LEU A 813 -3.32 -39.87 -28.12
CA LEU A 813 -3.46 -41.04 -27.24
C LEU A 813 -4.87 -41.66 -27.18
N SER A 814 -5.73 -41.39 -28.17
CA SER A 814 -7.05 -42.01 -28.25
C SER A 814 -6.98 -43.47 -28.75
N GLU A 815 -7.86 -44.32 -28.22
CA GLU A 815 -7.92 -45.76 -28.53
C GLU A 815 -9.34 -46.22 -28.91
N PRO A 816 -9.94 -45.72 -29.99
CA PRO A 816 -11.27 -46.14 -30.41
C PRO A 816 -11.29 -47.60 -30.88
N ILE A 817 -12.41 -48.29 -30.67
CA ILE A 817 -12.74 -49.56 -31.35
C ILE A 817 -13.60 -49.24 -32.57
N ILE A 818 -13.11 -49.54 -33.77
CA ILE A 818 -13.73 -49.18 -35.05
C ILE A 818 -14.09 -50.46 -35.80
N ILE A 819 -15.39 -50.81 -35.83
CA ILE A 819 -15.86 -52.07 -36.43
C ILE A 819 -17.12 -51.93 -37.27
N ASP A 820 -17.29 -52.76 -38.30
CA ASP A 820 -18.54 -52.87 -39.06
C ASP A 820 -19.03 -51.55 -39.70
N ASN A 821 -18.12 -50.62 -40.03
CA ASN A 821 -18.46 -49.36 -40.68
C ASN A 821 -18.31 -49.47 -42.21
N ILE A 822 -19.11 -48.68 -42.93
CA ILE A 822 -19.02 -48.47 -44.39
C ILE A 822 -18.35 -47.12 -44.61
N ILE A 823 -17.10 -47.12 -45.09
CA ILE A 823 -16.25 -45.93 -45.24
C ILE A 823 -15.99 -45.72 -46.74
N ILE A 824 -16.67 -44.74 -47.32
CA ILE A 824 -16.77 -44.60 -48.78
C ILE A 824 -16.49 -43.18 -49.30
N ASN A 825 -15.86 -43.08 -50.46
CA ASN A 825 -15.63 -41.82 -51.17
C ASN A 825 -14.86 -40.74 -50.37
N ASN A 826 -14.03 -41.11 -49.37
CA ASN A 826 -13.24 -40.16 -48.59
C ASN A 826 -11.83 -40.00 -49.16
N LYS A 827 -11.12 -38.90 -48.85
CA LYS A 827 -9.67 -38.86 -49.21
C LYS A 827 -8.89 -39.86 -48.36
N VAL A 828 -9.12 -39.86 -47.05
CA VAL A 828 -8.56 -40.87 -46.15
C VAL A 828 -9.68 -41.58 -45.40
N GLY A 829 -9.69 -42.91 -45.39
CA GLY A 829 -10.66 -43.70 -44.65
C GLY A 829 -10.50 -43.55 -43.14
N ILE A 830 -9.37 -44.01 -42.59
CA ILE A 830 -9.02 -43.86 -41.17
C ILE A 830 -7.62 -43.25 -41.05
N SER A 831 -7.48 -42.16 -40.30
CA SER A 831 -6.20 -41.52 -40.01
C SER A 831 -5.84 -41.62 -38.53
N ALA A 832 -4.57 -41.89 -38.20
CA ALA A 832 -4.05 -41.90 -36.83
C ALA A 832 -2.80 -41.02 -36.71
N TYR A 833 -2.85 -39.96 -35.90
CA TYR A 833 -1.77 -38.98 -35.82
C TYR A 833 -1.70 -38.22 -34.49
N LEU A 834 -0.55 -37.63 -34.18
CA LEU A 834 -0.37 -36.67 -33.09
C LEU A 834 -0.79 -35.26 -33.54
N LYS A 835 -1.68 -34.59 -32.77
CA LYS A 835 -2.03 -33.17 -32.97
C LYS A 835 -1.41 -32.29 -31.89
N LYS A 836 -1.37 -32.76 -30.64
CA LYS A 836 -0.89 -32.01 -29.46
C LYS A 836 0.25 -32.75 -28.76
N GLU A 837 1.44 -32.15 -28.78
CA GLU A 837 2.69 -32.78 -28.30
C GLU A 837 2.62 -33.35 -26.86
N ILE A 838 1.81 -32.76 -25.98
CA ILE A 838 1.65 -33.22 -24.59
C ILE A 838 1.03 -34.62 -24.45
N PHE A 839 0.44 -35.16 -25.52
CA PHE A 839 -0.14 -36.50 -25.55
C PHE A 839 0.86 -37.51 -26.12
N GLY A 840 0.72 -37.85 -27.40
CA GLY A 840 1.35 -38.98 -28.08
C GLY A 840 0.45 -39.46 -29.22
N GLY A 841 0.93 -40.39 -30.06
CA GLY A 841 0.14 -40.88 -31.20
C GLY A 841 -1.14 -41.62 -30.80
N ALA A 842 -2.00 -41.92 -31.77
CA ALA A 842 -3.26 -42.62 -31.55
C ALA A 842 -3.15 -44.13 -31.81
N PHE A 843 -3.98 -44.92 -31.12
CA PHE A 843 -3.95 -46.39 -31.18
C PHE A 843 -5.33 -47.01 -31.48
N PRO A 844 -5.95 -46.72 -32.64
CA PRO A 844 -7.25 -47.29 -32.99
C PRO A 844 -7.20 -48.81 -33.18
N LYS A 845 -8.23 -49.51 -32.69
CA LYS A 845 -8.45 -50.95 -32.85
C LYS A 845 -9.48 -51.17 -33.96
N VAL A 846 -9.05 -51.68 -35.10
CA VAL A 846 -9.85 -51.71 -36.34
C VAL A 846 -10.14 -53.15 -36.77
N GLY A 847 -11.40 -53.46 -37.09
CA GLY A 847 -11.81 -54.79 -37.59
C GLY A 847 -13.10 -54.76 -38.41
N ASN A 848 -13.22 -55.58 -39.46
CA ASN A 848 -14.45 -55.77 -40.23
C ASN A 848 -15.11 -54.49 -40.83
N ASN A 849 -14.33 -53.48 -41.22
CA ASN A 849 -14.86 -52.29 -41.91
C ASN A 849 -14.80 -52.47 -43.44
N THR A 850 -15.78 -51.94 -44.15
CA THR A 850 -15.83 -51.93 -45.63
C THR A 850 -15.32 -50.59 -46.15
N PHE A 851 -14.23 -50.62 -46.92
CA PHE A 851 -13.68 -49.45 -47.60
C PHE A 851 -14.01 -49.49 -49.08
N THR A 852 -14.57 -48.42 -49.65
CA THR A 852 -14.89 -48.34 -51.09
C THR A 852 -14.58 -46.95 -51.63
N ASN A 853 -13.81 -46.86 -52.72
CA ASN A 853 -13.50 -45.60 -53.41
C ASN A 853 -12.89 -44.50 -52.52
N ASN A 854 -12.14 -44.85 -51.47
CA ASN A 854 -11.32 -43.86 -50.76
C ASN A 854 -10.00 -43.65 -51.53
N GLU A 855 -9.38 -42.47 -51.46
CA GLU A 855 -8.04 -42.29 -52.06
C GLU A 855 -6.97 -43.08 -51.30
N LYS A 856 -7.09 -43.13 -49.97
CA LYS A 856 -6.35 -44.03 -49.08
C LYS A 856 -7.29 -44.63 -48.04
N ASP A 857 -7.21 -45.94 -47.81
CA ASP A 857 -8.02 -46.56 -46.75
C ASP A 857 -7.52 -46.20 -45.35
N THR A 858 -6.20 -46.09 -45.17
CA THR A 858 -5.59 -45.73 -43.89
C THR A 858 -4.37 -44.82 -44.05
N GLU A 859 -4.15 -43.93 -43.07
CA GLU A 859 -2.96 -43.06 -42.95
C GLU A 859 -2.49 -42.97 -41.49
N ILE A 860 -1.20 -43.07 -41.23
CA ILE A 860 -0.63 -43.14 -39.87
C ILE A 860 0.68 -42.33 -39.84
N ASP A 861 0.90 -41.55 -38.77
CA ASP A 861 2.20 -40.93 -38.50
C ASP A 861 3.21 -41.89 -37.81
N GLU A 862 4.41 -41.42 -37.51
CA GLU A 862 5.46 -42.26 -36.89
C GLU A 862 5.20 -42.63 -35.43
N LEU A 863 4.25 -41.96 -34.77
CA LEU A 863 3.97 -42.10 -33.34
C LEU A 863 2.69 -42.91 -33.06
N SER A 864 1.89 -43.15 -34.08
CA SER A 864 0.59 -43.81 -34.00
C SER A 864 0.65 -45.25 -34.52
N LYS A 865 -0.35 -46.07 -34.18
CA LYS A 865 -0.43 -47.45 -34.65
C LYS A 865 -1.87 -47.94 -34.75
N ILE A 866 -2.25 -48.45 -35.93
CA ILE A 866 -3.49 -49.20 -36.10
C ILE A 866 -3.29 -50.64 -35.58
N ILE A 867 -4.20 -51.09 -34.71
CA ILE A 867 -4.19 -52.42 -34.09
C ILE A 867 -5.33 -53.25 -34.70
N GLU A 868 -5.04 -54.48 -35.17
CA GLU A 868 -6.08 -55.39 -35.64
C GLU A 868 -7.00 -55.82 -34.49
N TYR A 869 -8.31 -55.62 -34.64
CA TYR A 869 -9.31 -56.07 -33.67
C TYR A 869 -9.96 -57.38 -34.13
N LYS A 870 -9.75 -58.45 -33.36
CA LYS A 870 -10.43 -59.73 -33.55
C LYS A 870 -11.48 -59.89 -32.45
N GLN A 871 -12.75 -59.84 -32.83
CA GLN A 871 -13.86 -60.10 -31.91
C GLN A 871 -13.71 -61.53 -31.37
N GLN A 872 -13.57 -61.68 -30.04
CA GLN A 872 -13.68 -63.01 -29.44
C GLN A 872 -15.13 -63.46 -29.60
N LEU A 873 -15.34 -64.45 -30.45
CA LEU A 873 -16.63 -65.08 -30.75
C LEU A 873 -17.30 -65.66 -29.50
#